data_AF-A0A816CCM4-F1
#
_entry.id   AF-A0A816CCM4-F1
#
_cell.length_a   1.000
_cell.length_b   1.000
_cell.length_c   1.000
_cell.angle_alpha   90.00
_cell.angle_beta   90.00
_cell.angle_gamma   90.00
#
_symmetry.space_group_name_H-M   'P 1'
#
loop_
_entity.id
_entity.type
_entity.pdbx_description
1 polymer ?
#
loop_
_entity_poly.entity_id
_entity_poly.type
_entity_poly.pdbx_seq_one_letter_code
_entity_poly.pdbx_strand_id
1 'polypeptide(L)'
;MATDIEKRVYLIFHLIRLVLNLSIFVGALLFLLGGCFHDQLRSSKRQWLLFNICLAMIIFAIINSVFAMLPLAPTYQTILAVRVCTLEHFLEDIAQGQVAYSFVIFCMHQIGPQEWRKKSLLWFGICVGIQWLCSYLLPLPQILMSNFYICLGIVPNRFFVVYSIAFLLALPVFLHLMIFIIMNIFKISETTNNQIYPAEQRNSIEIDYQLLMKYILIMALLFNIIGYGPISILAVIDYQLEQSIAIYAALEILPSVCLLIDIEPVFGKSYEFDVQLPFQSLIRIQIWDWDMTSPNDMIAETKIDIENRRFSCHRATCGLPKRYDSAGYNTWRDTKKPSVILTELCRATNINEPDYTLDFCSVKVGNESFQCDPDCVEFLRSARSSVVTGHRKVHHELPEEYIRQNTALAALHGWGRKINTKHALVAEHIESRSLFNPKFPEIEQGKLEMWLDFFPMSRPPSSAMIDITPPKPTAYQLRVTIWNTSEVELNDSNLFTGERTSDIYVKAWVVGERIDAQQTDIHYRSLTGEGNFNWRFIFDFDYLDIEEKIVFEAKDSLFQVGNTTKKIPPRIIIRVYDADLFSADDFLGECMLNLIHVPLGAKTLKKCTAGILLDPKHKGTDLFLNKRLAGWWPMIAPLKLGEIRDKALVGGKLEAEFSLVTAEEAEKNPVGKAREAPQPLAEPNRPKTSFLWFTAPWKTLRFVIWRNFKWTIITGIFIFIGVIFVLLAVWSIPGELIRQLGTKIFNNK
;
A
#
# COMPACT_ATOMS: atom_id res chain seq x y z
N MET A 1 -18.74 52.52 11.53
CA MET A 1 -20.10 53.08 11.65
C MET A 1 -20.98 52.34 10.65
N ALA A 2 -21.78 51.37 11.10
CA ALA A 2 -22.74 50.70 10.24
C ALA A 2 -23.80 51.69 9.76
N THR A 3 -24.12 51.69 8.46
CA THR A 3 -25.13 52.56 7.87
C THR A 3 -26.51 52.30 8.49
N ASP A 4 -27.43 53.27 8.50
CA ASP A 4 -28.79 53.10 9.07
C ASP A 4 -29.57 51.97 8.37
N ILE A 5 -29.17 51.62 7.14
CA ILE A 5 -29.68 50.49 6.36
C ILE A 5 -29.19 49.15 6.91
N GLU A 6 -27.89 49.00 7.21
CA GLU A 6 -27.34 47.76 7.81
C GLU A 6 -28.00 47.44 9.15
N LYS A 7 -28.27 48.45 9.98
CA LYS A 7 -28.97 48.27 11.26
C LYS A 7 -30.40 47.80 11.07
N ARG A 8 -31.11 48.31 10.06
CA ARG A 8 -32.48 47.87 9.73
C ARG A 8 -32.50 46.46 9.17
N VAL A 9 -31.56 46.11 8.29
CA VAL A 9 -31.43 44.74 7.75
C VAL A 9 -31.10 43.75 8.87
N TYR A 10 -30.16 44.10 9.76
CA TYR A 10 -29.82 43.30 10.94
C TYR A 10 -31.03 43.09 11.84
N LEU A 11 -31.78 44.15 12.16
CA LEU A 11 -32.99 44.07 12.98
C LEU A 11 -34.06 43.18 12.34
N ILE A 12 -34.29 43.32 11.03
CA ILE A 12 -35.26 42.49 10.28
C ILE A 12 -34.85 41.02 10.31
N PHE A 13 -33.57 40.72 10.10
CA PHE A 13 -33.06 39.35 10.11
C PHE A 13 -33.20 38.68 11.49
N HIS A 14 -32.85 39.40 12.56
CA HIS A 14 -33.01 38.90 13.92
C HIS A 14 -34.48 38.72 14.31
N LEU A 15 -35.37 39.61 13.87
CA LEU A 15 -36.80 39.48 14.10
C LEU A 15 -37.39 38.26 13.39
N ILE A 16 -36.99 38.02 12.14
CA ILE A 16 -37.39 36.82 11.37
C ILE A 16 -36.87 35.55 12.07
N ARG A 17 -35.59 35.52 12.47
CA ARG A 17 -34.98 34.39 13.20
C ARG A 17 -35.76 34.09 14.49
N LEU A 18 -36.13 35.12 15.26
CA LEU A 18 -36.90 34.98 16.49
C LEU A 18 -38.31 34.44 16.26
N VAL A 19 -39.04 34.95 15.26
CA VAL A 19 -40.41 34.50 14.94
C VAL A 19 -40.41 33.05 14.49
N LEU A 20 -39.44 32.65 13.67
CA LEU A 20 -39.28 31.27 13.21
C LEU A 20 -38.97 30.32 14.37
N ASN A 21 -38.02 30.69 15.24
CA ASN A 21 -37.66 29.88 16.41
C ASN A 21 -38.81 29.76 17.41
N LEU A 22 -39.58 30.83 17.63
CA LEU A 22 -40.77 30.78 18.47
C LEU A 22 -41.82 29.82 17.90
N SER A 23 -42.01 29.82 16.58
CA SER A 23 -42.93 28.91 15.90
C SER A 23 -42.49 27.45 16.05
N ILE A 24 -41.18 27.17 15.90
CA ILE A 24 -40.58 25.84 16.10
C ILE A 24 -40.77 25.38 17.55
N PHE A 25 -40.46 26.26 18.51
CA PHE A 25 -40.60 25.98 19.94
C PHE A 25 -42.04 25.63 20.31
N VAL A 26 -43.00 26.48 19.93
CA VAL A 26 -44.42 26.27 20.23
C VAL A 26 -44.93 24.98 19.58
N GLY A 27 -44.60 24.73 18.31
CA GLY A 27 -45.01 23.51 17.60
C GLY A 27 -44.47 22.23 18.25
N ALA A 28 -43.17 22.20 18.57
CA ALA A 28 -42.54 21.05 19.21
C ALA A 28 -43.05 20.82 20.64
N LEU A 29 -43.30 21.89 21.39
CA LEU A 29 -43.85 21.83 22.75
C LEU A 29 -45.28 21.30 22.77
N LEU A 30 -46.15 21.78 21.86
CA LEU A 30 -47.52 21.28 21.74
C LEU A 30 -47.55 19.79 21.39
N PHE A 31 -46.63 19.33 20.54
CA PHE A 31 -46.52 17.92 20.17
C PHE A 31 -46.02 17.05 21.35
N LEU A 32 -45.02 17.53 22.09
CA LEU A 32 -44.52 16.87 23.30
C LEU A 32 -45.59 16.74 24.39
N LEU A 33 -46.31 17.83 24.65
CA LEU A 33 -47.41 17.82 25.64
C LEU A 33 -48.55 16.92 25.18
N GLY A 34 -48.99 17.02 23.92
CA GLY A 34 -50.04 16.18 23.35
C GLY A 34 -49.74 14.68 23.40
N GLY A 35 -48.48 14.28 23.15
CA GLY A 35 -48.05 12.89 23.25
C GLY A 35 -47.96 12.37 24.69
N CYS A 36 -47.63 13.22 25.66
CA CYS A 36 -47.49 12.85 27.07
C CYS A 36 -48.83 12.65 27.79
N PHE A 37 -49.90 13.32 27.35
CA PHE A 37 -51.22 13.29 27.99
C PHE A 37 -52.17 12.19 27.46
N HIS A 38 -51.78 11.44 26.43
CA HIS A 38 -52.63 10.41 25.83
C HIS A 38 -52.05 9.00 26.09
N ASP A 39 -52.72 8.20 26.92
CA ASP A 39 -52.18 6.93 27.43
C ASP A 39 -51.89 5.87 26.34
N GLN A 40 -52.68 5.84 25.26
CA GLN A 40 -52.43 4.94 24.12
C GLN A 40 -51.16 5.31 23.34
N LEU A 41 -50.77 6.58 23.38
CA LEU A 41 -49.64 7.11 22.63
C LEU A 41 -48.33 6.83 23.40
N ARG A 42 -48.34 7.06 24.73
CA ARG A 42 -47.20 6.91 25.65
C ARG A 42 -46.49 5.55 25.64
N SER A 43 -47.19 4.46 25.32
CA SER A 43 -46.66 3.09 25.36
C SER A 43 -45.96 2.65 24.06
N SER A 44 -46.03 3.44 22.99
CA SER A 44 -45.46 3.07 21.69
C SER A 44 -43.98 3.45 21.57
N LYS A 45 -43.13 2.48 21.22
CA LYS A 45 -41.69 2.69 20.97
C LYS A 45 -41.41 3.80 19.94
N ARG A 46 -42.33 3.99 18.98
CA ARG A 46 -42.25 5.02 17.93
C ARG A 46 -42.28 6.44 18.49
N GLN A 47 -42.95 6.63 19.62
CA GLN A 47 -43.11 7.96 20.21
C GLN A 47 -41.91 8.43 20.99
N TRP A 48 -41.14 7.52 21.59
CA TRP A 48 -39.88 7.88 22.23
C TRP A 48 -38.89 8.54 21.27
N LEU A 49 -38.86 8.09 20.01
CA LEU A 49 -38.03 8.74 18.98
C LEU A 49 -38.58 10.12 18.58
N LEU A 50 -39.91 10.24 18.43
CA LEU A 50 -40.56 11.53 18.16
C LEU A 50 -40.35 12.53 19.31
N PHE A 51 -40.41 12.07 20.57
CA PHE A 51 -40.11 12.90 21.73
C PHE A 51 -38.67 13.39 21.72
N ASN A 52 -37.70 12.55 21.35
CA ASN A 52 -36.31 12.96 21.21
C ASN A 52 -36.12 14.00 20.11
N ILE A 53 -36.83 13.86 18.96
CA ILE A 53 -36.82 14.86 17.87
C ILE A 53 -37.38 16.20 18.37
N CYS A 54 -38.55 16.20 19.01
CA CYS A 54 -39.17 17.42 19.52
C CYS A 54 -38.33 18.07 20.62
N LEU A 55 -37.69 17.29 21.49
CA LEU A 55 -36.77 17.81 22.50
C LEU A 55 -35.56 18.49 21.86
N ALA A 56 -34.95 17.88 20.84
CA ALA A 56 -33.84 18.46 20.10
C ALA A 56 -34.26 19.77 19.39
N MET A 57 -35.46 19.83 18.80
CA MET A 57 -36.00 21.04 18.17
C MET A 57 -36.27 22.16 19.18
N ILE A 58 -36.74 21.83 20.39
CA ILE A 58 -36.89 22.80 21.48
C ILE A 58 -35.54 23.36 21.91
N ILE A 59 -34.55 22.49 22.11
CA ILE A 59 -33.19 22.88 22.49
C ILE A 59 -32.59 23.80 21.42
N PHE A 60 -32.70 23.45 20.13
CA PHE A 60 -32.28 24.27 19.00
C PHE A 60 -32.94 25.66 19.02
N ALA A 61 -34.27 25.71 19.15
CA ALA A 61 -35.01 26.97 19.17
C ALA A 61 -34.65 27.86 20.35
N ILE A 62 -34.40 27.28 21.53
CA ILE A 62 -33.95 28.02 22.73
C ILE A 62 -32.56 28.59 22.50
N ILE A 63 -31.60 27.75 22.10
CA ILE A 63 -30.20 28.17 21.85
C ILE A 63 -30.20 29.33 20.84
N ASN A 64 -30.83 29.13 19.67
CA ASN A 64 -30.84 30.13 18.62
C ASN A 64 -31.60 31.41 18.99
N SER A 65 -32.60 31.35 19.87
CA SER A 65 -33.29 32.55 20.35
C SER A 65 -32.48 33.31 21.40
N VAL A 66 -31.80 32.60 22.30
CA VAL A 66 -30.96 33.21 23.34
C VAL A 66 -29.79 33.95 22.71
N PHE A 67 -29.12 33.35 21.73
CA PHE A 67 -28.01 33.98 21.02
C PHE A 67 -28.46 35.08 20.05
N ALA A 68 -29.65 34.97 19.45
CA ALA A 68 -30.21 36.05 18.64
C ALA A 68 -30.58 37.33 19.44
N MET A 69 -30.79 37.20 20.76
CA MET A 69 -31.11 38.32 21.68
C MET A 69 -29.87 38.99 22.27
N LEU A 70 -28.69 38.38 22.13
CA LEU A 70 -27.44 38.99 22.57
C LEU A 70 -27.09 40.16 21.63
N PRO A 71 -26.83 41.38 22.15
CA PRO A 71 -26.49 42.54 21.34
C PRO A 71 -25.05 42.43 20.82
N LEU A 72 -24.82 41.53 19.87
CA LEU A 72 -23.57 41.47 19.11
C LEU A 72 -23.66 42.48 17.98
N ALA A 73 -23.49 43.76 18.31
CA ALA A 73 -23.24 44.78 17.30
C ALA A 73 -22.00 44.36 16.47
N PRO A 74 -21.95 44.64 15.16
CA PRO A 74 -20.86 44.19 14.27
C PRO A 74 -19.47 44.80 14.56
N THR A 75 -19.26 45.41 15.73
CA THR A 75 -18.10 46.21 16.08
C THR A 75 -17.34 45.80 17.34
N TYR A 76 -17.53 44.60 17.91
CA TYR A 76 -16.74 44.17 19.07
C TYR A 76 -15.89 42.92 18.83
N GLN A 77 -14.63 43.15 18.43
CA GLN A 77 -13.51 42.22 18.54
C GLN A 77 -13.04 42.10 20.01
N THR A 78 -13.88 41.57 20.90
CA THR A 78 -13.43 41.20 22.26
C THR A 78 -13.33 39.69 22.39
N ILE A 79 -12.34 39.18 23.15
CA ILE A 79 -12.15 37.74 23.43
C ILE A 79 -13.44 37.10 23.98
N LEU A 80 -14.25 37.87 24.71
CA LEU A 80 -15.54 37.43 25.22
C LEU A 80 -16.56 37.19 24.09
N ALA A 81 -16.64 38.09 23.11
CA ALA A 81 -17.52 37.92 21.95
C ALA A 81 -17.15 36.66 21.17
N VAL A 82 -15.85 36.43 20.97
CA VAL A 82 -15.31 35.26 20.26
C VAL A 82 -15.76 33.96 20.92
N ARG A 83 -15.59 33.85 22.25
CA ARG A 83 -15.97 32.65 23.00
C ARG A 83 -17.49 32.42 23.01
N VAL A 84 -18.27 33.49 23.06
CA VAL A 84 -19.74 33.44 22.99
C VAL A 84 -20.19 32.95 21.62
N CYS A 85 -19.56 33.41 20.54
CA CYS A 85 -19.85 32.99 19.17
C CYS A 85 -19.41 31.55 18.89
N THR A 86 -18.23 31.13 19.37
CA THR A 86 -17.80 29.72 19.26
C THR A 86 -18.74 28.80 20.01
N LEU A 87 -19.24 29.22 21.18
CA LEU A 87 -20.22 28.47 21.95
C LEU A 87 -21.58 28.41 21.25
N GLU A 88 -22.03 29.51 20.62
CA GLU A 88 -23.27 29.54 19.81
C GLU A 88 -23.22 28.48 18.70
N HIS A 89 -22.16 28.48 17.88
CA HIS A 89 -22.02 27.55 16.75
C HIS A 89 -21.91 26.11 17.23
N PHE A 90 -21.12 25.84 18.28
CA PHE A 90 -20.99 24.51 18.86
C PHE A 90 -22.33 23.94 19.35
N LEU A 91 -23.13 24.76 20.03
CA LEU A 91 -24.44 24.35 20.56
C LEU A 91 -25.49 24.19 19.45
N GLU A 92 -25.43 25.03 18.42
CA GLU A 92 -26.27 24.93 17.23
C GLU A 92 -25.99 23.63 16.46
N ASP A 93 -24.71 23.31 16.26
CA ASP A 93 -24.25 22.11 15.55
C ASP A 93 -24.64 20.81 16.29
N ILE A 94 -24.52 20.78 17.63
CA ILE A 94 -25.01 19.65 18.44
C ILE A 94 -26.51 19.46 18.21
N ALA A 95 -27.29 20.54 18.33
CA ALA A 95 -28.73 20.48 18.24
C ALA A 95 -29.19 20.06 16.83
N GLN A 96 -28.53 20.54 15.79
CA GLN A 96 -28.79 20.15 14.40
C GLN A 96 -28.43 18.69 14.13
N GLY A 97 -27.26 18.24 14.61
CA GLY A 97 -26.86 16.83 14.55
C GLY A 97 -27.90 15.92 15.22
N GLN A 98 -28.43 16.32 16.38
CA GLN A 98 -29.47 15.59 17.09
C GLN A 98 -30.76 15.45 16.27
N VAL A 99 -31.22 16.52 15.61
CA VAL A 99 -32.42 16.47 14.76
C VAL A 99 -32.20 15.53 13.57
N ALA A 100 -31.06 15.65 12.89
CA ALA A 100 -30.73 14.84 11.72
C ALA A 100 -30.62 13.34 12.05
N TYR A 101 -29.81 12.97 13.05
CA TYR A 101 -29.62 11.57 13.43
C TYR A 101 -30.88 10.94 14.03
N SER A 102 -31.68 11.69 14.80
CA SER A 102 -32.97 11.19 15.29
C SER A 102 -33.91 10.83 14.14
N PHE A 103 -33.91 11.64 13.09
CA PHE A 103 -34.73 11.40 11.89
C PHE A 103 -34.28 10.13 11.14
N VAL A 104 -32.98 9.89 11.04
CA VAL A 104 -32.41 8.65 10.46
C VAL A 104 -32.91 7.42 11.20
N ILE A 105 -32.78 7.40 12.53
CA ILE A 105 -33.15 6.25 13.35
C ILE A 105 -34.67 6.03 13.29
N PHE A 106 -35.46 7.12 13.25
CA PHE A 106 -36.90 7.05 13.02
C PHE A 106 -37.23 6.41 11.66
N CYS A 107 -36.55 6.82 10.57
CA CYS A 107 -36.71 6.22 9.25
C CYS A 107 -36.33 4.73 9.25
N MET A 108 -35.18 4.37 9.84
CA MET A 108 -34.71 2.99 9.96
C MET A 108 -35.71 2.11 10.72
N HIS A 109 -36.33 2.64 11.77
CA HIS A 109 -37.36 1.92 12.51
C HIS A 109 -38.65 1.69 11.71
N GLN A 110 -39.05 2.65 10.86
CA GLN A 110 -40.28 2.53 10.06
C GLN A 110 -40.10 1.62 8.84
N ILE A 111 -38.93 1.63 8.22
CA ILE A 111 -38.66 1.04 6.89
C ILE A 111 -37.82 -0.23 6.98
N GLY A 112 -37.12 -0.45 8.10
CA GLY A 112 -36.28 -1.61 8.31
C GLY A 112 -37.04 -2.95 8.36
N PRO A 113 -36.31 -4.08 8.31
CA PRO A 113 -36.86 -5.43 8.40
C PRO A 113 -37.82 -5.60 9.58
N GLN A 114 -38.83 -6.48 9.46
CA GLN A 114 -39.77 -6.75 10.56
C GLN A 114 -39.09 -7.11 11.89
N GLU A 115 -37.89 -7.70 11.84
CA GLU A 115 -37.08 -8.04 13.01
C GLU A 115 -36.63 -6.81 13.83
N TRP A 116 -36.46 -5.65 13.19
CA TRP A 116 -36.05 -4.42 13.88
C TRP A 116 -37.18 -3.83 14.73
N ARG A 117 -38.43 -4.07 14.33
CA ARG A 117 -39.62 -3.71 15.13
C ARG A 117 -39.76 -4.55 16.40
N LYS A 118 -39.14 -5.73 16.45
CA LYS A 118 -39.12 -6.64 17.61
C LYS A 118 -38.01 -6.34 18.62
N LYS A 119 -37.07 -5.43 18.32
CA LYS A 119 -35.96 -5.06 19.23
C LYS A 119 -36.46 -4.44 20.54
N SER A 120 -35.74 -4.67 21.63
CA SER A 120 -36.10 -4.20 22.98
C SER A 120 -35.94 -2.68 23.13
N LEU A 121 -36.61 -2.09 24.12
CA LEU A 121 -36.48 -0.65 24.43
C LEU A 121 -35.03 -0.26 24.76
N LEU A 122 -34.27 -1.18 25.36
CA LEU A 122 -32.84 -1.04 25.65
C LEU A 122 -32.01 -0.78 24.38
N TRP A 123 -32.31 -1.47 23.28
CA TRP A 123 -31.60 -1.29 22.01
C TRP A 123 -31.81 0.13 21.46
N PHE A 124 -33.04 0.66 21.55
CA PHE A 124 -33.33 2.05 21.19
C PHE A 124 -32.63 3.04 22.11
N GLY A 125 -32.57 2.78 23.41
CA GLY A 125 -31.82 3.59 24.36
C GLY A 125 -30.32 3.67 24.02
N ILE A 126 -29.72 2.56 23.61
CA ILE A 126 -28.32 2.52 23.15
C ILE A 126 -28.14 3.35 21.86
N CYS A 127 -29.04 3.21 20.88
CA CYS A 127 -28.99 4.00 19.65
C CYS A 127 -29.09 5.50 19.90
N VAL A 128 -30.01 5.93 20.78
CA VAL A 128 -30.14 7.33 21.19
C VAL A 128 -28.89 7.79 21.95
N GLY A 129 -28.33 6.96 22.84
CA GLY A 129 -27.09 7.28 23.55
C GLY A 129 -25.88 7.47 22.62
N ILE A 130 -25.69 6.58 21.64
CA ILE A 130 -24.64 6.70 20.62
C ILE A 130 -24.87 7.97 19.78
N GLN A 131 -26.11 8.26 19.42
CA GLN A 131 -26.45 9.48 18.69
C GLN A 131 -26.05 10.75 19.46
N TRP A 132 -26.37 10.84 20.76
CA TRP A 132 -25.97 11.95 21.64
C TRP A 132 -24.45 12.08 21.71
N LEU A 133 -23.75 10.96 21.82
CA LEU A 133 -22.29 10.92 21.82
C LEU A 133 -21.72 11.43 20.49
N CYS A 134 -22.20 10.95 19.34
CA CYS A 134 -21.73 11.36 18.03
C CYS A 134 -21.96 12.86 17.77
N SER A 135 -23.14 13.38 18.12
CA SER A 135 -23.43 14.82 17.90
C SER A 135 -22.64 15.72 18.83
N TYR A 136 -22.15 15.22 19.96
CA TYR A 136 -21.24 15.95 20.85
C TYR A 136 -19.78 15.89 20.38
N LEU A 137 -19.31 14.70 19.99
CA LEU A 137 -17.92 14.47 19.60
C LEU A 137 -17.54 15.12 18.28
N LEU A 138 -18.47 15.18 17.32
CA LEU A 138 -18.22 15.78 16.00
C LEU A 138 -17.86 17.27 16.08
N PRO A 139 -18.59 18.13 16.83
CA PRO A 139 -18.24 19.54 17.00
C PRO A 139 -17.22 19.82 18.11
N LEU A 140 -16.86 18.84 18.95
CA LEU A 140 -15.92 19.03 20.08
C LEU A 140 -14.57 19.70 19.73
N PRO A 141 -13.94 19.39 18.57
CA PRO A 141 -12.71 20.08 18.17
C PRO A 141 -12.85 21.61 18.02
N GLN A 142 -14.05 22.12 17.75
CA GLN A 142 -14.30 23.56 17.62
C GLN A 142 -14.02 24.33 18.91
N ILE A 143 -14.36 23.75 20.07
CA ILE A 143 -14.14 24.39 21.38
C ILE A 143 -12.69 24.21 21.85
N LEU A 144 -12.10 23.03 21.65
CA LEU A 144 -10.78 22.68 22.17
C LEU A 144 -9.62 23.48 21.52
N MET A 145 -9.83 24.01 20.32
CA MET A 145 -8.79 24.71 19.52
C MET A 145 -9.05 26.23 19.37
N SER A 146 -9.99 26.79 20.17
CA SER A 146 -10.68 28.07 19.91
C SER A 146 -9.95 29.38 20.25
N ASN A 147 -8.62 29.41 20.40
CA ASN A 147 -7.92 30.66 20.78
C ASN A 147 -7.93 31.79 19.70
N PHE A 148 -8.58 31.61 18.53
CA PHE A 148 -8.42 32.53 17.39
C PHE A 148 -9.67 32.75 16.50
N TYR A 149 -10.90 32.75 17.02
CA TYR A 149 -12.09 33.12 16.21
C TYR A 149 -12.40 34.64 16.27
N ILE A 150 -13.09 35.21 15.27
CA ILE A 150 -13.69 36.57 15.29
C ILE A 150 -15.15 36.48 14.81
N CYS A 151 -16.07 37.19 15.47
CA CYS A 151 -17.55 37.08 15.34
C CYS A 151 -18.21 37.62 14.05
N LEU A 152 -17.46 37.82 12.99
CA LEU A 152 -18.03 37.99 11.66
C LEU A 152 -17.11 37.18 10.77
N GLY A 153 -17.65 36.16 10.08
CA GLY A 153 -16.95 35.17 9.27
C GLY A 153 -16.04 35.72 8.18
N ILE A 154 -15.01 36.47 8.57
CA ILE A 154 -14.05 37.18 7.72
C ILE A 154 -12.62 36.73 8.02
N VAL A 155 -12.40 35.84 9.00
CA VAL A 155 -11.17 35.03 9.01
C VAL A 155 -11.46 33.63 9.59
N PRO A 156 -11.79 32.62 8.77
CA PRO A 156 -11.76 31.24 9.21
C PRO A 156 -10.41 30.61 8.83
N ASN A 157 -9.70 30.12 9.85
CA ASN A 157 -8.54 29.25 9.69
C ASN A 157 -8.96 27.92 9.02
N ARG A 158 -8.02 27.23 8.34
CA ARG A 158 -8.24 25.96 7.57
C ARG A 158 -8.92 24.82 8.36
N PHE A 159 -9.07 24.93 9.68
CA PHE A 159 -9.77 23.95 10.51
C PHE A 159 -11.31 24.06 10.46
N PHE A 160 -11.88 25.24 10.17
CA PHE A 160 -13.31 25.35 9.86
C PHE A 160 -13.67 24.54 8.62
N VAL A 161 -12.70 24.38 7.70
CA VAL A 161 -12.81 23.58 6.47
C VAL A 161 -12.81 22.08 6.79
N VAL A 162 -11.98 21.56 7.69
CA VAL A 162 -11.99 20.13 8.08
C VAL A 162 -13.27 19.77 8.83
N TYR A 163 -13.75 20.67 9.70
CA TYR A 163 -15.04 20.52 10.38
C TYR A 163 -16.21 20.53 9.39
N SER A 164 -16.22 21.50 8.48
CA SER A 164 -17.21 21.58 7.40
C SER A 164 -17.13 20.37 6.48
N ILE A 165 -15.93 19.82 6.20
CA ILE A 165 -15.72 18.59 5.43
C ILE A 165 -16.22 17.35 6.17
N ALA A 166 -16.02 17.22 7.48
CA ALA A 166 -16.58 16.11 8.25
C ALA A 166 -18.13 16.14 8.25
N PHE A 167 -18.71 17.35 8.35
CA PHE A 167 -20.14 17.58 8.23
C PHE A 167 -20.64 17.40 6.77
N LEU A 168 -19.87 17.83 5.76
CA LEU A 168 -20.09 17.66 4.32
C LEU A 168 -19.74 16.28 3.77
N LEU A 169 -19.09 15.39 4.54
CA LEU A 169 -18.92 13.96 4.24
C LEU A 169 -20.02 13.16 4.93
N ALA A 170 -20.45 13.59 6.11
CA ALA A 170 -21.66 13.11 6.74
C ALA A 170 -22.90 13.45 5.91
N LEU A 171 -22.95 14.59 5.22
CA LEU A 171 -24.10 15.03 4.42
C LEU A 171 -24.36 14.13 3.19
N PRO A 172 -23.39 13.71 2.35
CA PRO A 172 -23.56 12.73 1.26
C PRO A 172 -23.86 11.33 1.75
N VAL A 173 -23.27 10.90 2.88
CA VAL A 173 -23.61 9.61 3.51
C VAL A 173 -25.03 9.64 4.05
N PHE A 174 -25.43 10.76 4.67
CA PHE A 174 -26.79 11.04 5.11
C PHE A 174 -27.74 11.13 3.91
N LEU A 175 -27.37 11.83 2.82
CA LEU A 175 -28.17 11.94 1.59
C LEU A 175 -28.29 10.58 0.90
N HIS A 176 -27.22 9.79 0.82
CA HIS A 176 -27.23 8.45 0.23
C HIS A 176 -28.07 7.50 1.07
N LEU A 177 -27.93 7.53 2.41
CA LEU A 177 -28.77 6.76 3.31
C LEU A 177 -30.24 7.19 3.18
N MET A 178 -30.51 8.47 3.06
CA MET A 178 -31.87 9.02 2.90
C MET A 178 -32.48 8.70 1.53
N ILE A 179 -31.71 8.81 0.44
CA ILE A 179 -32.14 8.41 -0.91
C ILE A 179 -32.37 6.91 -0.95
N PHE A 180 -31.49 6.11 -0.34
CA PHE A 180 -31.66 4.66 -0.20
C PHE A 180 -32.93 4.30 0.60
N ILE A 181 -33.22 5.05 1.66
CA ILE A 181 -34.44 4.92 2.47
C ILE A 181 -35.68 5.29 1.63
N ILE A 182 -35.66 6.41 0.87
CA ILE A 182 -36.74 6.82 -0.03
C ILE A 182 -36.99 5.77 -1.13
N MET A 183 -35.93 5.31 -1.79
CA MET A 183 -36.00 4.29 -2.84
C MET A 183 -36.62 2.99 -2.32
N ASN A 184 -36.28 2.59 -1.10
CA ASN A 184 -36.90 1.43 -0.46
C ASN A 184 -38.35 1.69 -0.02
N ILE A 185 -38.73 2.92 0.38
CA ILE A 185 -40.14 3.28 0.65
C ILE A 185 -40.98 3.09 -0.61
N PHE A 186 -40.54 3.62 -1.76
CA PHE A 186 -41.25 3.49 -3.03
C PHE A 186 -41.32 2.02 -3.47
N LYS A 187 -40.20 1.28 -3.39
CA LYS A 187 -40.15 -0.14 -3.76
C LYS A 187 -41.04 -1.04 -2.88
N ILE A 188 -41.11 -0.75 -1.57
CA ILE A 188 -42.02 -1.45 -0.65
C ILE A 188 -43.47 -1.03 -0.91
N SER A 189 -43.75 0.24 -1.18
CA SER A 189 -45.11 0.71 -1.54
C SER A 189 -45.63 0.01 -2.79
N GLU A 190 -44.77 -0.16 -3.80
CA GLU A 190 -45.09 -0.81 -5.07
C GLU A 190 -45.30 -2.32 -4.91
N THR A 191 -44.45 -2.99 -4.12
CA THR A 191 -44.64 -4.43 -3.81
C THR A 191 -45.83 -4.70 -2.91
N THR A 192 -46.16 -3.82 -1.96
CA THR A 192 -47.36 -3.96 -1.11
C THR A 192 -48.64 -3.75 -1.93
N ASN A 193 -48.64 -2.80 -2.89
CA ASN A 193 -49.74 -2.63 -3.85
C ASN A 193 -49.88 -3.83 -4.80
N ASN A 194 -48.78 -4.50 -5.16
CA ASN A 194 -48.79 -5.61 -6.11
C ASN A 194 -49.04 -6.99 -5.47
N GLN A 195 -48.88 -7.15 -4.15
CA GLN A 195 -49.02 -8.45 -3.47
C GLN A 195 -50.20 -8.57 -2.50
N ILE A 196 -51.00 -7.53 -2.28
CA ILE A 196 -52.16 -7.56 -1.38
C ILE A 196 -53.30 -6.85 -2.13
N TYR A 197 -54.25 -7.53 -2.80
CA TYR A 197 -55.48 -8.07 -2.19
C TYR A 197 -56.34 -8.94 -3.14
N PRO A 198 -56.90 -10.07 -2.64
CA PRO A 198 -58.33 -10.39 -2.69
C PRO A 198 -59.08 -9.77 -1.49
N ALA A 199 -60.38 -9.55 -1.64
CA ALA A 199 -61.17 -8.51 -0.96
C ALA A 199 -61.62 -8.76 0.51
N GLU A 200 -61.24 -9.83 1.20
CA GLU A 200 -62.04 -10.31 2.35
C GLU A 200 -61.53 -10.07 3.77
N GLN A 201 -60.40 -9.38 3.98
CA GLN A 201 -60.01 -8.91 5.33
C GLN A 201 -59.18 -7.64 5.23
N ARG A 202 -59.88 -6.52 5.13
CA ARG A 202 -59.28 -5.20 5.01
C ARG A 202 -59.54 -4.40 6.30
N ASN A 203 -58.60 -4.39 7.23
CA ASN A 203 -58.49 -3.25 8.15
C ASN A 203 -57.86 -2.09 7.35
N SER A 204 -58.66 -1.44 6.48
CA SER A 204 -58.19 -0.38 5.57
C SER A 204 -57.48 0.76 6.32
N ILE A 205 -57.92 1.01 7.56
CA ILE A 205 -57.44 2.07 8.44
C ILE A 205 -55.94 1.93 8.75
N GLU A 206 -55.43 0.71 8.95
CA GLU A 206 -54.03 0.53 9.37
C GLU A 206 -53.04 0.69 8.22
N ILE A 207 -53.47 0.35 7.00
CA ILE A 207 -52.67 0.55 5.77
C ILE A 207 -52.67 2.02 5.35
N ASP A 208 -53.82 2.69 5.42
CA ASP A 208 -53.93 4.12 5.16
C ASP A 208 -53.07 4.92 6.16
N TYR A 209 -53.04 4.51 7.44
CA TYR A 209 -52.17 5.11 8.45
C TYR A 209 -50.68 4.91 8.17
N GLN A 210 -50.26 3.69 7.80
CA GLN A 210 -48.86 3.42 7.45
C GLN A 210 -48.42 4.20 6.20
N LEU A 211 -49.32 4.40 5.23
CA LEU A 211 -49.06 5.19 4.03
C LEU A 211 -48.98 6.69 4.35
N LEU A 212 -49.90 7.21 5.15
CA LEU A 212 -49.88 8.61 5.62
C LEU A 212 -48.58 8.93 6.37
N MET A 213 -48.14 8.04 7.25
CA MET A 213 -46.87 8.22 7.98
C MET A 213 -45.64 8.23 7.07
N LYS A 214 -45.66 7.46 5.96
CA LYS A 214 -44.60 7.51 4.94
C LYS A 214 -44.60 8.84 4.18
N TYR A 215 -45.77 9.39 3.84
CA TYR A 215 -45.86 10.71 3.21
C TYR A 215 -45.38 11.83 4.11
N ILE A 216 -45.77 11.82 5.39
CA ILE A 216 -45.28 12.80 6.38
C ILE A 216 -43.75 12.76 6.48
N LEU A 217 -43.16 11.56 6.44
CA LEU A 217 -41.72 11.37 6.48
C LEU A 217 -41.01 11.92 5.24
N ILE A 218 -41.57 11.70 4.04
CA ILE A 218 -41.03 12.24 2.78
C ILE A 218 -41.10 13.78 2.79
N MET A 219 -42.21 14.35 3.26
CA MET A 219 -42.36 15.82 3.32
C MET A 219 -41.38 16.45 4.33
N ALA A 220 -41.18 15.82 5.49
CA ALA A 220 -40.20 16.28 6.47
C ALA A 220 -38.76 16.19 5.94
N LEU A 221 -38.46 15.19 5.10
CA LEU A 221 -37.16 15.06 4.46
C LEU A 221 -36.92 16.15 3.40
N LEU A 222 -37.91 16.40 2.53
CA LEU A 222 -37.84 17.45 1.52
C LEU A 222 -37.64 18.83 2.15
N PHE A 223 -38.31 19.09 3.28
CA PHE A 223 -38.14 20.34 4.04
C PHE A 223 -36.70 20.53 4.54
N ASN A 224 -36.05 19.47 5.05
CA ASN A 224 -34.65 19.54 5.49
C ASN A 224 -33.68 19.76 4.32
N ILE A 225 -33.89 19.11 3.17
CA ILE A 225 -33.04 19.28 1.99
C ILE A 225 -33.17 20.69 1.42
N ILE A 226 -34.39 21.21 1.31
CA ILE A 226 -34.66 22.57 0.79
C ILE A 226 -34.14 23.64 1.76
N GLY A 227 -34.26 23.42 3.07
CA GLY A 227 -33.81 24.37 4.08
C GLY A 227 -32.28 24.46 4.19
N TYR A 228 -31.59 23.33 4.27
CA TYR A 228 -30.15 23.31 4.54
C TYR A 228 -29.26 23.17 3.31
N GLY A 229 -29.79 22.62 2.20
CA GLY A 229 -29.06 22.43 0.95
C GLY A 229 -28.40 23.72 0.42
N PRO A 230 -29.13 24.85 0.33
CA PRO A 230 -28.55 26.11 -0.14
C PRO A 230 -27.38 26.63 0.72
N ILE A 231 -27.47 26.50 2.05
CA ILE A 231 -26.44 26.94 3.00
C ILE A 231 -25.17 26.09 2.81
N SER A 232 -25.32 24.76 2.68
CA SER A 232 -24.20 23.86 2.43
C SER A 232 -23.51 24.13 1.08
N ILE A 233 -24.28 24.49 0.03
CA ILE A 233 -23.73 24.83 -1.28
C ILE A 233 -22.94 26.14 -1.24
N LEU A 234 -23.48 27.17 -0.57
CA LEU A 234 -22.78 28.46 -0.42
C LEU A 234 -21.45 28.31 0.32
N ALA A 235 -21.41 27.50 1.39
CA ALA A 235 -20.18 27.20 2.12
C ALA A 235 -19.10 26.51 1.25
N VAL A 236 -19.51 25.69 0.28
CA VAL A 236 -18.58 25.04 -0.67
C VAL A 236 -18.08 26.02 -1.73
N ILE A 237 -18.92 26.96 -2.17
CA ILE A 237 -18.55 27.98 -3.16
C ILE A 237 -17.53 28.97 -2.56
N ASP A 238 -17.76 29.44 -1.33
CA ASP A 238 -16.82 30.33 -0.63
C ASP A 238 -15.43 29.68 -0.47
N TYR A 239 -15.37 28.36 -0.21
CA TYR A 239 -14.12 27.60 -0.17
C TYR A 239 -13.34 27.62 -1.49
N GLN A 240 -14.03 27.45 -2.63
CA GLN A 240 -13.37 27.47 -3.94
C GLN A 240 -12.81 28.86 -4.29
N LEU A 241 -13.52 29.92 -3.91
CA LEU A 241 -13.04 31.29 -4.09
C LEU A 241 -11.79 31.59 -3.25
N GLU A 242 -11.74 31.14 -2.00
CA GLU A 242 -10.59 31.42 -1.11
C GLU A 242 -9.29 30.73 -1.53
N GLN A 243 -9.36 29.50 -2.06
CA GLN A 243 -8.17 28.85 -2.64
C GLN A 243 -7.58 29.66 -3.79
N SER A 244 -8.44 30.26 -4.63
CA SER A 244 -7.98 31.06 -5.75
C SER A 244 -7.29 32.35 -5.29
N ILE A 245 -7.81 33.04 -4.28
CA ILE A 245 -7.24 34.30 -3.77
C ILE A 245 -5.88 34.07 -3.08
N ALA A 246 -5.73 32.98 -2.31
CA ALA A 246 -4.45 32.63 -1.69
C ALA A 246 -3.36 32.29 -2.73
N ILE A 247 -3.75 31.66 -3.85
CA ILE A 247 -2.86 31.37 -4.98
C ILE A 247 -2.48 32.66 -5.73
N TYR A 248 -3.44 33.57 -5.96
CA TYR A 248 -3.20 34.86 -6.62
C TYR A 248 -2.33 35.80 -5.77
N ALA A 249 -2.55 35.88 -4.46
CA ALA A 249 -1.71 36.67 -3.55
C ALA A 249 -0.27 36.11 -3.44
N ALA A 250 -0.08 34.80 -3.59
CA ALA A 250 1.24 34.19 -3.68
C ALA A 250 1.93 34.49 -5.02
N LEU A 251 1.17 34.58 -6.12
CA LEU A 251 1.70 34.87 -7.47
C LEU A 251 2.11 36.34 -7.68
N GLU A 252 1.47 37.31 -7.01
CA GLU A 252 1.82 38.74 -7.16
C GLU A 252 3.16 39.16 -6.51
N ILE A 253 3.72 38.37 -5.60
CA ILE A 253 5.00 38.66 -4.92
C ILE A 253 6.21 38.16 -5.73
N LEU A 254 5.99 37.46 -6.84
CA LEU A 254 6.92 36.47 -7.36
C LEU A 254 7.55 36.71 -8.76
N PRO A 255 7.89 37.93 -9.23
CA PRO A 255 8.69 38.03 -10.46
C PRO A 255 10.17 37.63 -10.30
N SER A 256 10.67 37.43 -9.08
CA SER A 256 12.12 37.36 -8.81
C SER A 256 12.62 36.08 -8.13
N VAL A 257 11.74 35.15 -7.74
CA VAL A 257 12.11 33.95 -6.98
C VAL A 257 11.66 32.71 -7.75
N CYS A 258 12.57 31.97 -8.39
CA CYS A 258 12.25 30.63 -8.88
C CYS A 258 12.10 29.68 -7.69
N LEU A 259 10.86 29.54 -7.19
CA LEU A 259 10.50 28.57 -6.14
C LEU A 259 10.17 27.22 -6.78
N LEU A 260 11.12 26.28 -6.71
CA LEU A 260 10.89 24.87 -7.02
C LEU A 260 10.55 24.15 -5.72
N ILE A 261 9.26 23.94 -5.47
CA ILE A 261 8.76 23.20 -4.30
C ILE A 261 8.43 21.78 -4.76
N ASP A 262 9.05 20.78 -4.12
CA ASP A 262 8.76 19.37 -4.34
C ASP A 262 8.34 18.72 -3.02
N ILE A 263 7.14 18.15 -2.98
CA ILE A 263 6.54 17.54 -1.80
C ILE A 263 6.95 16.07 -1.67
N GLU A 264 7.37 15.44 -2.78
CA GLU A 264 7.84 14.05 -2.82
C GLU A 264 9.27 14.02 -3.37
N PRO A 265 10.27 14.49 -2.60
CA PRO A 265 11.64 14.57 -3.09
C PRO A 265 12.18 13.17 -3.38
N VAL A 266 12.38 12.85 -4.67
CA VAL A 266 13.13 11.67 -5.08
C VAL A 266 14.61 11.96 -4.87
N PHE A 267 15.28 11.18 -4.01
CA PHE A 267 16.73 11.25 -3.85
C PHE A 267 17.41 10.94 -5.18
N GLY A 268 18.19 11.90 -5.70
CA GLY A 268 18.74 11.84 -7.06
C GLY A 268 17.84 12.55 -8.06
N LYS A 269 17.62 13.86 -7.92
CA LYS A 269 16.88 14.67 -8.90
C LYS A 269 17.73 15.84 -9.37
N SER A 270 17.70 16.12 -10.66
CA SER A 270 18.42 17.23 -11.29
C SER A 270 17.48 18.41 -11.54
N TYR A 271 17.98 19.63 -11.36
CA TYR A 271 17.24 20.87 -11.58
C TYR A 271 18.04 21.80 -12.50
N GLU A 272 17.34 22.44 -13.43
CA GLU A 272 17.89 23.44 -14.34
C GLU A 272 17.06 24.71 -14.24
N PHE A 273 17.72 25.86 -14.10
CA PHE A 273 17.07 27.17 -14.01
C PHE A 273 18.02 28.28 -14.45
N ASP A 274 17.43 29.35 -14.97
CA ASP A 274 18.17 30.51 -15.45
C ASP A 274 18.51 31.48 -14.31
N VAL A 275 19.68 32.10 -14.39
CA VAL A 275 20.17 33.05 -13.38
C VAL A 275 20.75 34.30 -14.05
N GLN A 276 20.41 35.48 -13.51
CA GLN A 276 21.01 36.76 -13.88
C GLN A 276 21.99 37.26 -12.82
N LEU A 277 23.29 37.25 -13.14
CA LEU A 277 24.34 37.82 -12.29
C LEU A 277 24.57 39.31 -12.61
N PRO A 278 24.83 40.17 -11.61
CA PRO A 278 25.11 39.83 -10.20
C PRO A 278 23.86 39.74 -9.30
N PHE A 279 22.68 40.09 -9.80
CA PHE A 279 21.46 40.24 -8.99
C PHE A 279 21.04 38.95 -8.25
N GLN A 280 21.24 37.78 -8.88
CA GLN A 280 20.87 36.48 -8.35
C GLN A 280 22.14 35.64 -8.04
N SER A 281 22.91 36.05 -7.03
CA SER A 281 24.20 35.41 -6.69
C SER A 281 24.10 34.23 -5.72
N LEU A 282 22.94 33.98 -5.10
CA LEU A 282 22.80 32.99 -4.02
C LEU A 282 21.72 31.95 -4.32
N ILE A 283 22.12 30.69 -4.35
CA ILE A 283 21.19 29.55 -4.32
C ILE A 283 20.95 29.16 -2.86
N ARG A 284 19.68 29.02 -2.48
CA ARG A 284 19.27 28.47 -1.18
C ARG A 284 18.59 27.14 -1.39
N ILE A 285 19.05 26.12 -0.68
CA ILE A 285 18.42 24.80 -0.66
C ILE A 285 17.90 24.59 0.74
N GLN A 286 16.61 24.30 0.87
CA GLN A 286 15.92 24.17 2.15
C GLN A 286 15.20 22.84 2.22
N ILE A 287 15.30 22.18 3.36
CA ILE A 287 14.59 20.95 3.67
C ILE A 287 13.52 21.29 4.70
N TRP A 288 12.29 20.91 4.38
CA TRP A 288 11.10 21.17 5.18
C TRP A 288 10.49 19.83 5.59
N ASP A 289 10.03 19.76 6.83
CA ASP A 289 9.19 18.66 7.29
C ASP A 289 7.78 18.89 6.74
N TRP A 290 7.29 17.94 5.96
CA TRP A 290 5.95 18.04 5.40
C TRP A 290 4.97 17.45 6.41
N ASP A 291 4.10 18.31 6.92
CA ASP A 291 3.05 17.91 7.85
C ASP A 291 1.69 17.95 7.18
N MET A 292 0.94 16.86 7.31
CA MET A 292 -0.42 16.78 6.77
C MET A 292 -1.39 17.76 7.46
N THR A 293 -1.13 18.09 8.73
CA THR A 293 -2.07 18.83 9.60
C THR A 293 -1.47 20.04 10.31
N SER A 294 -0.15 20.14 10.43
CA SER A 294 0.58 21.29 11.00
C SER A 294 1.21 22.14 9.89
N PRO A 295 1.63 23.38 10.19
CA PRO A 295 2.50 24.14 9.30
C PRO A 295 3.81 23.38 9.10
N ASN A 296 4.28 23.28 7.85
CA ASN A 296 5.57 22.68 7.55
C ASN A 296 6.69 23.42 8.28
N ASP A 297 7.49 22.69 9.04
CA ASP A 297 8.61 23.24 9.78
C ASP A 297 9.91 23.11 8.97
N MET A 298 10.69 24.18 8.91
CA MET A 298 12.02 24.10 8.27
C MET A 298 12.95 23.24 9.13
N ILE A 299 13.42 22.13 8.56
CA ILE A 299 14.41 21.24 9.18
C ILE A 299 15.79 21.90 9.09
N ALA A 300 16.22 22.28 7.89
CA ALA A 300 17.54 22.87 7.67
C ALA A 300 17.66 23.60 6.32
N GLU A 301 18.67 24.47 6.20
CA GLU A 301 19.05 25.14 4.96
C GLU A 301 20.56 25.10 4.67
N THR A 302 20.92 25.25 3.40
CA THR A 302 22.27 25.55 2.95
C THR A 302 22.25 26.63 1.86
N LYS A 303 23.34 27.39 1.76
CA LYS A 303 23.47 28.56 0.87
C LYS A 303 24.72 28.42 0.01
N ILE A 304 24.58 28.60 -1.29
CA ILE A 304 25.66 28.48 -2.27
C ILE A 304 25.76 29.80 -3.04
N ASP A 305 26.94 30.42 -2.95
CA ASP A 305 27.27 31.61 -3.72
C ASP A 305 27.80 31.21 -5.10
N ILE A 306 26.98 31.42 -6.13
CA ILE A 306 27.29 31.09 -7.51
C ILE A 306 28.06 32.20 -8.23
N GLU A 307 28.04 33.43 -7.72
CA GLU A 307 28.81 34.54 -8.27
C GLU A 307 30.30 34.33 -8.01
N ASN A 308 30.67 34.08 -6.75
CA ASN A 308 32.03 33.75 -6.36
C ASN A 308 32.53 32.49 -7.08
N ARG A 309 31.65 31.51 -7.30
CA ARG A 309 31.97 30.30 -8.07
C ARG A 309 32.29 30.61 -9.53
N ARG A 310 31.48 31.47 -10.18
CA ARG A 310 31.64 31.86 -11.59
C ARG A 310 32.92 32.66 -11.86
N PHE A 311 33.32 33.52 -10.93
CA PHE A 311 34.49 34.38 -11.04
C PHE A 311 35.74 33.79 -10.37
N SER A 312 35.65 32.57 -9.83
CA SER A 312 36.78 31.86 -9.25
C SER A 312 37.88 31.57 -10.29
N CYS A 313 39.13 31.81 -9.90
CA CYS A 313 40.32 31.43 -10.67
C CYS A 313 40.48 29.91 -10.85
N HIS A 314 39.75 29.11 -10.06
CA HIS A 314 39.77 27.65 -10.11
C HIS A 314 38.83 27.06 -11.19
N ARG A 315 38.08 27.90 -11.92
CA ARG A 315 37.11 27.46 -12.92
C ARG A 315 36.09 26.47 -12.34
N ALA A 316 35.51 26.80 -11.20
CA ALA A 316 34.54 25.96 -10.50
C ALA A 316 33.15 25.89 -11.18
N THR A 317 33.03 26.25 -12.46
CA THR A 317 31.75 26.30 -13.19
C THR A 317 31.31 24.93 -13.70
N CYS A 318 32.24 24.10 -14.15
CA CYS A 318 31.98 22.72 -14.59
C CYS A 318 33.24 21.92 -14.28
N GLY A 319 33.09 20.87 -13.46
CA GLY A 319 34.24 20.05 -13.02
C GLY A 319 34.88 19.30 -14.20
N LEU A 320 36.21 19.17 -14.18
CA LEU A 320 36.95 18.44 -15.22
C LEU A 320 36.84 16.91 -15.01
N PRO A 321 36.18 16.15 -15.89
CA PRO A 321 36.12 14.70 -15.79
C PRO A 321 37.50 14.07 -15.98
N LYS A 322 37.66 12.81 -15.56
CA LYS A 322 38.93 12.08 -15.74
C LYS A 322 39.27 11.84 -17.21
N ARG A 323 38.25 11.62 -18.04
CA ARG A 323 38.36 11.28 -19.46
C ARG A 323 37.39 12.12 -20.29
N TYR A 324 37.78 12.42 -21.52
CA TYR A 324 36.91 13.03 -22.50
C TYR A 324 36.24 11.93 -23.34
N ASP A 325 34.91 11.88 -23.30
CA ASP A 325 34.10 11.02 -24.16
C ASP A 325 33.02 11.84 -24.88
N SER A 326 32.87 11.60 -26.19
CA SER A 326 31.90 12.30 -27.03
C SER A 326 30.49 11.71 -26.97
N ALA A 327 30.33 10.50 -26.43
CA ALA A 327 29.06 9.81 -26.27
C ALA A 327 29.13 8.78 -25.12
N GLY A 328 27.97 8.39 -24.59
CA GLY A 328 27.83 7.43 -23.50
C GLY A 328 27.49 8.07 -22.16
N TYR A 329 27.55 7.28 -21.09
CA TYR A 329 27.14 7.74 -19.76
C TYR A 329 28.07 8.82 -19.17
N ASN A 330 29.35 8.81 -19.56
CA ASN A 330 30.37 9.79 -19.13
C ASN A 330 30.62 10.88 -20.20
N THR A 331 29.59 11.23 -20.99
CA THR A 331 29.74 12.25 -22.04
C THR A 331 30.25 13.58 -21.46
N TRP A 332 31.17 14.21 -22.18
CA TRP A 332 31.71 15.52 -21.85
C TRP A 332 30.59 16.56 -21.62
N ARG A 333 30.59 17.17 -20.43
CA ARG A 333 29.52 18.10 -20.00
C ARG A 333 29.75 19.56 -20.40
N ASP A 334 31.00 19.96 -20.56
CA ASP A 334 31.33 21.37 -20.75
C ASP A 334 31.00 21.86 -22.16
N THR A 335 30.52 23.10 -22.25
CA THR A 335 30.24 23.81 -23.52
C THR A 335 31.47 23.94 -24.42
N LYS A 336 32.68 23.95 -23.85
CA LYS A 336 33.94 24.07 -24.59
C LYS A 336 34.69 22.76 -24.52
N LYS A 337 35.33 22.37 -25.63
CA LYS A 337 36.23 21.22 -25.66
C LYS A 337 37.50 21.47 -24.82
N PRO A 338 38.13 20.43 -24.25
CA PRO A 338 39.36 20.55 -23.45
C PRO A 338 40.47 21.40 -24.09
N SER A 339 40.75 21.18 -25.38
CA SER A 339 41.78 21.93 -26.13
C SER A 339 41.51 23.43 -26.23
N VAL A 340 40.23 23.82 -26.38
CA VAL A 340 39.81 25.23 -26.43
C VAL A 340 39.98 25.87 -25.05
N ILE A 341 39.57 25.17 -24.00
CA ILE A 341 39.72 25.63 -22.61
C ILE A 341 41.20 25.86 -22.29
N LEU A 342 42.08 24.91 -22.64
CA LEU A 342 43.50 25.02 -22.42
C LEU A 342 44.10 26.23 -23.13
N THR A 343 43.73 26.45 -24.40
CA THR A 343 44.19 27.60 -25.19
C THR A 343 43.76 28.93 -24.58
N GLU A 344 42.50 29.05 -24.14
CA GLU A 344 42.00 30.26 -23.49
C GLU A 344 42.72 30.54 -22.15
N LEU A 345 42.99 29.49 -21.37
CA LEU A 345 43.73 29.62 -20.11
C LEU A 345 45.18 30.05 -20.33
N CYS A 346 45.87 29.49 -21.33
CA CYS A 346 47.22 29.93 -21.72
C CYS A 346 47.24 31.42 -22.09
N ARG A 347 46.30 31.85 -22.94
CA ARG A 347 46.16 33.27 -23.33
C ARG A 347 45.88 34.17 -22.13
N ALA A 348 44.97 33.77 -21.23
CA ALA A 348 44.61 34.55 -20.04
C ALA A 348 45.77 34.67 -19.02
N THR A 349 46.66 33.69 -18.99
CA THR A 349 47.83 33.66 -18.09
C THR A 349 49.14 34.11 -18.77
N ASN A 350 49.06 34.58 -20.02
CA ASN A 350 50.19 35.03 -20.81
C ASN A 350 51.26 33.94 -21.04
N ILE A 351 50.84 32.68 -21.12
CA ILE A 351 51.65 31.52 -21.53
C ILE A 351 51.47 31.32 -23.03
N ASN A 352 52.54 30.90 -23.72
CA ASN A 352 52.48 30.52 -25.13
C ASN A 352 51.36 29.48 -25.39
N GLU A 353 50.80 29.50 -26.60
CA GLU A 353 49.75 28.55 -26.97
C GLU A 353 50.24 27.09 -26.87
N PRO A 354 49.33 26.13 -26.58
CA PRO A 354 49.71 24.73 -26.42
C PRO A 354 50.29 24.16 -27.71
N ASP A 355 51.50 23.60 -27.62
CA ASP A 355 52.20 23.00 -28.76
C ASP A 355 52.01 21.48 -28.75
N TYR A 356 51.25 20.96 -29.71
CA TYR A 356 50.91 19.54 -29.81
C TYR A 356 51.87 18.81 -30.74
N THR A 357 52.21 17.57 -30.41
CA THR A 357 52.91 16.69 -31.36
C THR A 357 52.02 16.32 -32.54
N LEU A 358 52.65 15.90 -33.66
CA LEU A 358 51.95 15.49 -34.89
C LEU A 358 50.92 14.36 -34.67
N ASP A 359 51.16 13.51 -33.68
CA ASP A 359 50.26 12.41 -33.29
C ASP A 359 49.25 12.79 -32.20
N PHE A 360 49.28 14.04 -31.74
CA PHE A 360 48.50 14.60 -30.63
C PHE A 360 48.63 13.88 -29.28
N CYS A 361 49.51 12.87 -29.15
CA CYS A 361 49.68 12.08 -27.93
C CYS A 361 50.37 12.86 -26.80
N SER A 362 50.98 13.99 -27.13
CA SER A 362 51.60 14.87 -26.13
C SER A 362 51.39 16.34 -26.46
N VAL A 363 51.35 17.16 -25.42
CA VAL A 363 51.23 18.62 -25.51
C VAL A 363 52.25 19.30 -24.59
N LYS A 364 52.91 20.32 -25.10
CA LYS A 364 53.81 21.18 -24.32
C LYS A 364 53.10 22.49 -23.98
N VAL A 365 53.10 22.83 -22.69
CA VAL A 365 52.51 24.06 -22.16
C VAL A 365 53.53 24.74 -21.25
N GLY A 366 54.04 25.90 -21.68
CA GLY A 366 55.17 26.54 -21.01
C GLY A 366 56.42 25.65 -21.04
N ASN A 367 56.94 25.29 -19.86
CA ASN A 367 58.10 24.43 -19.71
C ASN A 367 57.75 22.96 -19.46
N GLU A 368 56.47 22.63 -19.30
CA GLU A 368 56.01 21.28 -18.97
C GLU A 368 55.45 20.56 -20.20
N SER A 369 55.57 19.22 -20.19
CA SER A 369 54.99 18.35 -21.22
C SER A 369 54.03 17.35 -20.58
N PHE A 370 52.91 17.13 -21.24
CA PHE A 370 51.84 16.24 -20.80
C PHE A 370 51.59 15.19 -21.87
N GLN A 371 51.34 13.96 -21.44
CA GLN A 371 51.03 12.84 -22.31
C GLN A 371 49.57 12.42 -22.15
N CYS A 372 48.98 11.90 -23.22
CA CYS A 372 47.69 11.24 -23.18
C CYS A 372 47.71 10.03 -22.24
N ASP A 373 46.57 9.76 -21.60
CA ASP A 373 46.38 8.54 -20.82
C ASP A 373 46.62 7.29 -21.71
N PRO A 374 47.47 6.32 -21.28
CA PRO A 374 47.72 5.08 -22.02
C PRO A 374 46.45 4.32 -22.42
N ASP A 375 45.43 4.33 -21.58
CA ASP A 375 44.16 3.61 -21.81
C ASP A 375 43.41 4.21 -23.00
N CYS A 376 43.52 5.51 -23.22
CA CYS A 376 42.93 6.19 -24.38
C CYS A 376 43.64 5.79 -25.68
N VAL A 377 44.96 5.61 -25.62
CA VAL A 377 45.77 5.20 -26.78
C VAL A 377 45.49 3.73 -27.13
N GLU A 378 45.37 2.85 -26.13
CA GLU A 378 45.04 1.44 -26.32
C GLU A 378 43.62 1.24 -26.88
N PHE A 379 42.64 2.00 -26.38
CA PHE A 379 41.28 2.00 -26.89
C PHE A 379 41.21 2.31 -28.40
N LEU A 380 42.01 3.24 -28.90
CA LEU A 380 42.05 3.54 -30.33
C LEU A 380 42.75 2.44 -31.16
N ARG A 381 43.77 1.77 -30.60
CA ARG A 381 44.39 0.61 -31.25
C ARG A 381 43.40 -0.53 -31.43
N SER A 382 42.59 -0.83 -30.41
CA SER A 382 41.57 -1.88 -30.48
C SER A 382 40.40 -1.51 -31.40
N ALA A 383 40.00 -0.23 -31.42
CA ALA A 383 38.98 0.28 -32.35
C ALA A 383 39.42 0.22 -33.83
N ARG A 384 40.70 0.50 -34.13
CA ARG A 384 41.25 0.33 -35.49
C ARG A 384 41.31 -1.14 -35.94
N SER A 385 41.49 -2.07 -35.01
CA SER A 385 41.53 -3.52 -35.29
C SER A 385 40.14 -4.13 -35.56
N SER A 386 39.08 -3.56 -34.97
CA SER A 386 37.69 -4.08 -35.07
C SER A 386 36.92 -3.70 -36.34
N VAL A 387 37.54 -2.98 -37.30
CA VAL A 387 36.89 -2.58 -38.56
C VAL A 387 36.55 -3.78 -39.47
N VAL A 388 37.04 -4.98 -39.17
CA VAL A 388 36.77 -6.21 -39.95
C VAL A 388 35.43 -6.87 -39.61
N THR A 389 34.78 -6.55 -38.48
CA THR A 389 33.52 -7.18 -38.06
C THR A 389 32.47 -6.16 -37.62
N GLY A 390 31.86 -5.49 -38.60
CA GLY A 390 30.44 -5.05 -38.67
C GLY A 390 29.71 -4.32 -37.52
N HIS A 391 30.10 -4.37 -36.25
CA HIS A 391 29.24 -3.97 -35.12
C HIS A 391 30.00 -3.17 -34.04
N ARG A 392 30.09 -1.85 -34.24
CA ARG A 392 30.01 -0.75 -33.24
C ARG A 392 30.61 0.54 -33.83
N LYS A 393 29.78 1.37 -34.46
CA LYS A 393 30.12 2.78 -34.71
C LYS A 393 29.79 3.56 -33.44
N VAL A 394 30.76 3.74 -32.53
CA VAL A 394 30.54 4.41 -31.23
C VAL A 394 31.06 5.85 -31.19
N HIS A 395 31.83 6.33 -32.17
CA HIS A 395 32.33 7.71 -32.16
C HIS A 395 32.00 8.44 -33.45
N HIS A 396 31.30 9.57 -33.30
CA HIS A 396 31.07 10.53 -34.39
C HIS A 396 32.30 11.43 -34.67
N GLU A 397 33.30 11.43 -33.79
CA GLU A 397 34.52 12.24 -33.90
C GLU A 397 35.72 11.45 -34.45
N LEU A 398 36.63 12.18 -35.12
CA LEU A 398 37.87 11.62 -35.66
C LEU A 398 38.79 11.13 -34.52
N PRO A 399 39.48 9.98 -34.69
CA PRO A 399 40.40 9.44 -33.67
C PRO A 399 41.46 10.42 -33.17
N GLU A 400 42.01 11.24 -34.06
CA GLU A 400 43.04 12.24 -33.73
C GLU A 400 42.47 13.35 -32.83
N GLU A 401 41.25 13.79 -33.10
CA GLU A 401 40.56 14.80 -32.31
C GLU A 401 40.27 14.27 -30.89
N TYR A 402 39.90 12.99 -30.76
CA TYR A 402 39.70 12.33 -29.47
C TYR A 402 40.98 12.29 -28.61
N ILE A 403 42.12 11.93 -29.21
CA ILE A 403 43.43 11.95 -28.52
C ILE A 403 43.79 13.38 -28.12
N ARG A 404 43.60 14.33 -29.02
CA ARG A 404 43.89 15.74 -28.77
C ARG A 404 43.10 16.27 -27.57
N GLN A 405 41.81 15.93 -27.46
CA GLN A 405 41.00 16.35 -26.31
C GLN A 405 41.45 15.70 -25.00
N ASN A 406 41.75 14.39 -24.99
CA ASN A 406 42.23 13.71 -23.79
C ASN A 406 43.64 14.18 -23.36
N THR A 407 44.51 14.50 -24.31
CA THR A 407 45.84 15.07 -24.04
C THR A 407 45.75 16.47 -23.48
N ALA A 408 44.85 17.31 -24.04
CA ALA A 408 44.56 18.63 -23.47
C ALA A 408 43.99 18.53 -22.05
N LEU A 409 43.11 17.55 -21.80
CA LEU A 409 42.54 17.28 -20.48
C LEU A 409 43.61 16.89 -19.45
N ALA A 410 44.61 16.09 -19.84
CA ALA A 410 45.75 15.77 -18.98
C ALA A 410 46.55 17.03 -18.57
N ALA A 411 46.73 17.98 -19.50
CA ALA A 411 47.35 19.27 -19.19
C ALA A 411 46.48 20.14 -18.27
N LEU A 412 45.15 20.13 -18.46
CA LEU A 412 44.20 20.84 -17.58
C LEU A 412 44.21 20.28 -16.16
N HIS A 413 44.27 18.96 -15.97
CA HIS A 413 44.45 18.34 -14.64
C HIS A 413 45.79 18.67 -14.00
N GLY A 414 46.81 18.93 -14.82
CA GLY A 414 48.13 19.41 -14.39
C GLY A 414 48.20 20.92 -14.08
N TRP A 415 47.13 21.67 -14.35
CA TRP A 415 47.10 23.11 -14.16
C TRP A 415 47.26 23.49 -12.68
N GLY A 416 47.95 24.59 -12.40
CA GLY A 416 48.36 24.96 -11.05
C GLY A 416 49.66 24.26 -10.66
N ARG A 417 49.55 22.97 -10.31
CA ARG A 417 50.65 22.22 -9.69
C ARG A 417 51.85 22.02 -10.62
N LYS A 418 51.65 21.57 -11.86
CA LYS A 418 52.75 21.26 -12.78
C LYS A 418 53.17 22.49 -13.58
N ILE A 419 52.21 23.27 -14.08
CA ILE A 419 52.45 24.46 -14.92
C ILE A 419 52.92 25.68 -14.10
N ASN A 420 53.10 25.52 -12.77
CA ASN A 420 53.50 26.58 -11.83
C ASN A 420 52.60 27.82 -11.88
N THR A 421 51.29 27.61 -12.03
CA THR A 421 50.29 28.68 -11.91
C THR A 421 49.76 28.71 -10.48
N LYS A 422 49.30 29.88 -10.02
CA LYS A 422 48.92 30.08 -8.60
C LYS A 422 47.76 29.19 -8.13
N HIS A 423 46.92 28.68 -9.04
CA HIS A 423 45.65 28.03 -8.71
C HIS A 423 45.42 26.79 -9.57
N ALA A 424 45.02 25.68 -8.93
CA ALA A 424 44.61 24.46 -9.62
C ALA A 424 43.15 24.55 -10.11
N LEU A 425 42.82 23.83 -11.19
CA LEU A 425 41.44 23.77 -11.68
C LEU A 425 40.62 22.74 -10.89
N VAL A 426 39.31 22.94 -10.82
CA VAL A 426 38.40 22.02 -10.14
C VAL A 426 38.15 20.76 -10.99
N ALA A 427 38.55 19.62 -10.47
CA ALA A 427 38.21 18.31 -11.05
C ALA A 427 36.73 17.98 -10.82
N GLU A 428 36.21 17.00 -11.56
CA GLU A 428 34.90 16.41 -11.30
C GLU A 428 34.81 15.88 -9.87
N HIS A 429 33.75 16.26 -9.17
CA HIS A 429 33.54 15.99 -7.75
C HIS A 429 32.05 15.99 -7.41
N ILE A 430 31.73 15.34 -6.30
CA ILE A 430 30.45 15.48 -5.61
C ILE A 430 30.72 16.34 -4.37
N GLU A 431 30.00 17.44 -4.23
CA GLU A 431 30.04 18.33 -3.07
C GLU A 431 29.14 17.78 -1.97
N SER A 432 29.71 17.63 -0.77
CA SER A 432 28.94 17.41 0.45
C SER A 432 28.80 18.74 1.19
N ARG A 433 27.57 19.23 1.32
CA ARG A 433 27.22 20.47 2.03
C ARG A 433 26.50 20.17 3.33
N SER A 434 27.04 20.64 4.45
CA SER A 434 26.35 20.58 5.73
C SER A 434 25.09 21.46 5.72
N LEU A 435 24.04 20.95 6.33
CA LEU A 435 22.73 21.59 6.46
C LEU A 435 22.54 22.07 7.90
N PHE A 436 22.13 23.31 8.06
CA PHE A 436 21.95 23.94 9.38
C PHE A 436 20.54 24.50 9.53
N ASN A 437 19.97 24.36 10.72
CA ASN A 437 18.73 25.06 11.03
C ASN A 437 19.06 26.52 11.41
N PRO A 438 18.40 27.54 10.84
CA PRO A 438 18.63 28.93 11.24
C PRO A 438 18.39 29.20 12.72
N LYS A 439 17.50 28.41 13.37
CA LYS A 439 17.25 28.47 14.81
C LYS A 439 18.43 27.90 15.63
N PHE A 440 19.19 26.97 15.06
CA PHE A 440 20.31 26.25 15.71
C PHE A 440 21.52 26.15 14.76
N PRO A 441 22.20 27.26 14.46
CA PRO A 441 23.22 27.31 13.41
C PRO A 441 24.49 26.50 13.73
N GLU A 442 24.74 26.18 14.99
CA GLU A 442 25.92 25.41 15.42
C GLU A 442 25.72 23.89 15.33
N ILE A 443 24.49 23.43 15.08
CA ILE A 443 24.15 22.00 15.05
C ILE A 443 23.86 21.57 13.62
N GLU A 444 24.75 20.74 13.06
CA GLU A 444 24.56 20.09 11.77
C GLU A 444 23.35 19.14 11.84
N GLN A 445 22.32 19.40 11.02
CA GLN A 445 21.11 18.58 10.94
C GLN A 445 21.24 17.42 9.93
N GLY A 446 22.24 17.50 9.05
CA GLY A 446 22.48 16.52 8.00
C GLY A 446 23.43 17.06 6.94
N LYS A 447 23.61 16.28 5.86
CA LYS A 447 24.46 16.61 4.73
C LYS A 447 23.71 16.42 3.41
N LEU A 448 23.92 17.35 2.48
CA LEU A 448 23.43 17.29 1.11
C LEU A 448 24.60 16.95 0.18
N GLU A 449 24.47 15.86 -0.57
CA GLU A 449 25.40 15.52 -1.65
C GLU A 449 24.85 16.00 -2.99
N MET A 450 25.63 16.79 -3.72
CA MET A 450 25.22 17.37 -4.99
C MET A 450 26.44 17.78 -5.82
N TRP A 451 26.24 18.10 -7.09
CA TRP A 451 27.20 18.92 -7.83
C TRP A 451 26.42 20.02 -8.55
N LEU A 452 27.13 21.08 -8.92
CA LEU A 452 26.56 22.21 -9.62
C LEU A 452 27.41 22.50 -10.84
N ASP A 453 26.76 22.44 -12.01
CA ASP A 453 27.31 22.90 -13.27
C ASP A 453 26.62 24.22 -13.65
N PHE A 454 27.42 25.18 -14.12
CA PHE A 454 26.99 26.53 -14.45
C PHE A 454 27.51 26.91 -15.84
N PHE A 455 26.59 27.23 -16.75
CA PHE A 455 26.90 27.54 -18.15
C PHE A 455 26.38 28.93 -18.55
N PRO A 456 27.08 29.64 -19.44
CA PRO A 456 26.59 30.91 -19.97
C PRO A 456 25.42 30.66 -20.95
N MET A 457 24.34 31.44 -20.84
CA MET A 457 23.17 31.34 -21.73
C MET A 457 23.51 31.49 -23.23
N SER A 458 24.60 32.20 -23.55
CA SER A 458 25.07 32.35 -24.94
C SER A 458 25.61 31.06 -25.54
N ARG A 459 25.97 30.07 -24.71
CA ARG A 459 26.45 28.75 -25.11
C ARG A 459 25.89 27.71 -24.15
N PRO A 460 24.68 27.18 -24.41
CA PRO A 460 24.13 26.10 -23.60
C PRO A 460 24.99 24.82 -23.73
N PRO A 461 24.98 23.94 -22.72
CA PRO A 461 25.68 22.67 -22.78
C PRO A 461 25.19 21.84 -23.96
N SER A 462 26.10 21.09 -24.58
CA SER A 462 25.78 20.27 -25.76
C SER A 462 25.00 18.98 -25.42
N SER A 463 25.08 18.54 -24.17
CA SER A 463 24.36 17.39 -23.62
C SER A 463 23.14 17.85 -22.82
N ALA A 464 22.09 17.03 -22.85
CA ALA A 464 20.93 17.22 -21.98
C ALA A 464 21.33 17.09 -20.50
N MET A 465 20.55 17.71 -19.62
CA MET A 465 20.70 17.57 -18.17
C MET A 465 20.78 16.08 -17.80
N ILE A 466 21.77 15.75 -16.95
CA ILE A 466 21.99 14.37 -16.52
C ILE A 466 20.86 13.97 -15.58
N ASP A 467 20.08 12.98 -16.01
CA ASP A 467 19.09 12.35 -15.15
C ASP A 467 19.79 11.43 -14.15
N ILE A 468 19.72 11.82 -12.89
CA ILE A 468 20.31 11.11 -11.75
C ILE A 468 19.25 10.35 -10.95
N THR A 469 18.03 10.27 -11.48
CA THR A 469 16.93 9.54 -10.87
C THR A 469 17.34 8.08 -10.71
N PRO A 470 17.22 7.51 -9.50
CA PRO A 470 17.48 6.09 -9.30
C PRO A 470 16.61 5.30 -10.28
N PRO A 471 17.16 4.27 -10.95
CA PRO A 471 16.36 3.46 -11.85
C PRO A 471 15.22 2.83 -11.06
N LYS A 472 14.04 2.86 -11.65
CA LYS A 472 12.87 2.21 -11.06
C LYS A 472 13.09 0.69 -11.06
N PRO A 473 12.65 -0.01 -10.01
CA PRO A 473 12.75 -1.45 -10.00
C PRO A 473 11.84 -2.05 -11.07
N THR A 474 12.31 -3.11 -11.71
CA THR A 474 11.59 -3.84 -12.75
C THR A 474 10.77 -4.94 -12.08
N ALA A 475 9.48 -5.04 -12.42
CA ALA A 475 8.62 -6.09 -11.91
C ALA A 475 8.92 -7.43 -12.62
N TYR A 476 9.16 -8.47 -11.84
CA TYR A 476 9.41 -9.84 -12.31
C TYR A 476 8.40 -10.82 -11.74
N GLN A 477 8.16 -11.88 -12.50
CA GLN A 477 7.38 -13.04 -12.10
C GLN A 477 8.25 -14.29 -12.15
N LEU A 478 8.54 -14.87 -10.99
CA LEU A 478 9.21 -16.16 -10.85
C LEU A 478 8.18 -17.28 -10.80
N ARG A 479 8.25 -18.17 -11.79
CA ARG A 479 7.42 -19.36 -11.91
C ARG A 479 8.24 -20.56 -11.48
N VAL A 480 7.81 -21.28 -10.46
CA VAL A 480 8.49 -22.48 -9.96
C VAL A 480 7.55 -23.67 -10.08
N THR A 481 7.87 -24.61 -10.95
CA THR A 481 7.09 -25.85 -11.10
C THR A 481 7.76 -26.96 -10.31
N ILE A 482 7.06 -27.49 -9.31
CA ILE A 482 7.47 -28.68 -8.56
C ILE A 482 6.92 -29.90 -9.26
N TRP A 483 7.81 -30.72 -9.78
CA TRP A 483 7.46 -31.97 -10.47
C TRP A 483 7.32 -33.08 -9.45
N ASN A 484 8.44 -33.48 -8.85
CA ASN A 484 8.55 -34.64 -7.99
C ASN A 484 9.49 -34.40 -6.79
N THR A 485 9.32 -35.20 -5.74
CA THR A 485 10.29 -35.41 -4.67
C THR A 485 10.69 -36.88 -4.64
N SER A 486 11.89 -37.19 -4.15
CA SER A 486 12.41 -38.56 -4.06
C SER A 486 13.38 -38.70 -2.90
N GLU A 487 13.54 -39.93 -2.38
CA GLU A 487 14.44 -40.24 -1.25
C GLU A 487 14.15 -39.41 0.02
N VAL A 488 12.88 -39.02 0.22
CA VAL A 488 12.44 -38.31 1.42
C VAL A 488 12.30 -39.30 2.60
N GLU A 489 12.69 -38.89 3.80
CA GLU A 489 12.56 -39.73 5.01
C GLU A 489 11.09 -40.08 5.30
N LEU A 490 10.84 -41.33 5.70
CA LEU A 490 9.52 -41.86 6.03
C LEU A 490 9.32 -41.87 7.55
N ASN A 491 8.56 -40.92 8.08
CA ASN A 491 8.39 -40.73 9.52
C ASN A 491 7.14 -41.42 10.09
N ASP A 492 6.05 -41.53 9.34
CA ASP A 492 4.82 -42.14 9.85
C ASP A 492 4.88 -43.66 9.88
N SER A 493 4.10 -44.24 10.80
CA SER A 493 3.81 -45.68 10.81
C SER A 493 2.30 -45.90 10.76
N ASN A 494 1.86 -46.74 9.83
CA ASN A 494 0.44 -47.06 9.70
C ASN A 494 -0.04 -47.84 10.93
N LEU A 495 -0.98 -47.27 11.69
CA LEU A 495 -1.60 -47.91 12.87
C LEU A 495 -2.15 -49.32 12.60
N PHE A 496 -2.62 -49.59 11.38
CA PHE A 496 -3.25 -50.86 11.02
C PHE A 496 -2.31 -51.88 10.34
N THR A 497 -1.19 -51.44 9.78
CA THR A 497 -0.30 -52.32 8.97
C THR A 497 1.15 -52.34 9.45
N GLY A 498 1.58 -51.37 10.27
CA GLY A 498 2.96 -51.19 10.69
C GLY A 498 3.92 -50.72 9.59
N GLU A 499 3.45 -50.51 8.36
CA GLU A 499 4.26 -50.01 7.24
C GLU A 499 4.61 -48.52 7.45
N ARG A 500 5.88 -48.16 7.20
CA ARG A 500 6.31 -46.76 7.26
C ARG A 500 5.87 -45.99 6.01
N THR A 501 5.29 -44.82 6.20
CA THR A 501 4.80 -43.94 5.13
C THR A 501 5.08 -42.48 5.47
N SER A 502 4.91 -41.56 4.52
CA SER A 502 4.84 -40.12 4.79
C SER A 502 3.83 -39.45 3.86
N ASP A 503 3.18 -38.42 4.36
CA ASP A 503 2.22 -37.55 3.70
C ASP A 503 2.92 -36.27 3.24
N ILE A 504 3.60 -36.33 2.10
CA ILE A 504 4.58 -35.31 1.69
C ILE A 504 3.89 -34.09 1.07
N TYR A 505 4.29 -32.89 1.47
CA TYR A 505 4.00 -31.66 0.74
C TYR A 505 5.20 -30.69 0.72
N VAL A 506 5.21 -29.80 -0.27
CA VAL A 506 6.26 -28.79 -0.48
C VAL A 506 5.70 -27.39 -0.26
N LYS A 507 6.46 -26.55 0.45
CA LYS A 507 6.19 -25.13 0.70
C LYS A 507 7.34 -24.27 0.20
N ALA A 508 7.05 -23.18 -0.50
CA ALA A 508 8.06 -22.29 -1.07
C ALA A 508 7.69 -20.82 -0.92
N TRP A 509 8.69 -19.97 -0.71
CA TRP A 509 8.55 -18.52 -0.72
C TRP A 509 9.87 -17.85 -1.12
N VAL A 510 9.76 -16.71 -1.77
CA VAL A 510 10.89 -15.80 -1.95
C VAL A 510 11.04 -15.01 -0.64
N VAL A 511 12.27 -14.80 -0.18
CA VAL A 511 12.54 -14.02 1.04
C VAL A 511 11.97 -12.61 0.83
N GLY A 512 11.24 -12.08 1.82
CA GLY A 512 10.57 -10.77 1.76
C GLY A 512 9.30 -10.72 2.64
N GLU A 513 8.97 -9.55 3.19
CA GLU A 513 7.89 -9.38 4.20
C GLU A 513 6.46 -9.41 3.61
N ARG A 514 6.33 -9.56 2.28
CA ARG A 514 5.05 -9.57 1.54
C ARG A 514 4.82 -10.81 0.65
N ILE A 515 5.67 -11.83 0.75
CA ILE A 515 5.59 -12.99 -0.14
C ILE A 515 4.85 -14.12 0.58
N ASP A 516 3.57 -14.27 0.25
CA ASP A 516 2.73 -15.37 0.77
C ASP A 516 3.41 -16.69 0.45
N ALA A 517 3.78 -17.43 1.49
CA ALA A 517 4.32 -18.76 1.33
C ALA A 517 3.29 -19.65 0.64
N GLN A 518 3.67 -20.20 -0.51
CA GLN A 518 2.79 -21.07 -1.30
C GLN A 518 3.10 -22.52 -0.97
N GLN A 519 2.06 -23.35 -0.98
CA GLN A 519 2.20 -24.78 -0.73
C GLN A 519 1.51 -25.59 -1.82
N THR A 520 2.05 -26.78 -2.05
CA THR A 520 1.47 -27.81 -2.91
C THR A 520 0.31 -28.53 -2.22
N ASP A 521 -0.40 -29.38 -2.95
CA ASP A 521 -1.29 -30.37 -2.35
C ASP A 521 -0.50 -31.55 -1.76
N ILE A 522 -1.14 -32.32 -0.89
CA ILE A 522 -0.47 -33.40 -0.15
C ILE A 522 -0.44 -34.68 -0.99
N HIS A 523 0.74 -35.32 -1.10
CA HIS A 523 0.86 -36.69 -1.56
C HIS A 523 0.71 -37.63 -0.37
N TYR A 524 -0.50 -38.16 -0.18
CA TYR A 524 -0.78 -39.09 0.90
C TYR A 524 -0.11 -40.45 0.70
N ARG A 525 0.41 -41.03 1.79
CA ARG A 525 0.86 -42.41 1.91
C ARG A 525 1.95 -42.77 0.90
N SER A 526 3.02 -41.98 0.84
CA SER A 526 4.22 -42.35 0.10
C SER A 526 4.92 -43.51 0.80
N LEU A 527 5.15 -44.62 0.08
CA LEU A 527 5.83 -45.82 0.59
C LEU A 527 7.33 -45.84 0.24
N THR A 528 7.72 -45.08 -0.77
CA THR A 528 9.09 -45.06 -1.34
C THR A 528 9.83 -43.76 -1.03
N GLY A 529 9.16 -42.78 -0.40
CA GLY A 529 9.69 -41.43 -0.22
C GLY A 529 9.61 -40.60 -1.50
N GLU A 530 8.78 -41.01 -2.46
CA GLU A 530 8.50 -40.29 -3.70
C GLU A 530 7.20 -39.48 -3.56
N GLY A 531 7.24 -38.21 -3.96
CA GLY A 531 6.08 -37.32 -4.04
C GLY A 531 5.89 -36.80 -5.46
N ASN A 532 4.65 -36.69 -5.92
CA ASN A 532 4.31 -36.31 -7.30
C ASN A 532 3.28 -35.19 -7.23
N PHE A 533 3.62 -34.01 -7.75
CA PHE A 533 2.84 -32.79 -7.52
C PHE A 533 2.36 -32.14 -8.81
N ASN A 534 3.22 -32.00 -9.82
CA ASN A 534 2.95 -31.20 -11.02
C ASN A 534 2.30 -29.85 -10.65
N TRP A 535 2.98 -29.07 -9.82
CA TRP A 535 2.40 -27.89 -9.17
C TRP A 535 3.20 -26.64 -9.46
N ARG A 536 2.56 -25.58 -9.95
CA ARG A 536 3.20 -24.30 -10.25
C ARG A 536 2.99 -23.27 -9.14
N PHE A 537 4.08 -22.75 -8.60
CA PHE A 537 4.13 -21.53 -7.81
C PHE A 537 4.40 -20.31 -8.70
N ILE A 538 3.79 -19.19 -8.35
CA ILE A 538 3.94 -17.91 -9.07
C ILE A 538 4.26 -16.84 -8.03
N PHE A 539 5.46 -16.29 -8.07
CA PHE A 539 5.90 -15.23 -7.16
C PHE A 539 6.18 -13.96 -7.95
N ASP A 540 5.45 -12.89 -7.65
CA ASP A 540 5.67 -11.57 -8.23
C ASP A 540 6.50 -10.73 -7.26
N PHE A 541 7.55 -10.08 -7.75
CA PHE A 541 8.41 -9.19 -6.96
C PHE A 541 9.11 -8.14 -7.83
N ASP A 542 9.48 -7.03 -7.20
CA ASP A 542 10.23 -5.96 -7.85
C ASP A 542 11.73 -6.14 -7.65
N TYR A 543 12.52 -5.99 -8.71
CA TYR A 543 13.96 -6.20 -8.70
C TYR A 543 14.71 -5.00 -9.26
N LEU A 544 15.78 -4.60 -8.57
CA LEU A 544 16.64 -3.50 -8.97
C LEU A 544 17.94 -4.06 -9.54
N ASP A 545 18.10 -3.99 -10.87
CA ASP A 545 19.22 -4.60 -11.60
C ASP A 545 20.59 -4.06 -11.16
N ILE A 546 20.70 -2.75 -10.86
CA ILE A 546 21.98 -2.11 -10.48
C ILE A 546 22.48 -2.58 -9.11
N GLU A 547 21.58 -2.77 -8.15
CA GLU A 547 21.94 -3.20 -6.79
C GLU A 547 21.82 -4.70 -6.57
N GLU A 548 21.35 -5.42 -7.59
CA GLU A 548 21.07 -6.86 -7.58
C GLU A 548 20.18 -7.30 -6.40
N LYS A 549 19.13 -6.51 -6.08
CA LYS A 549 18.27 -6.72 -4.92
C LYS A 549 16.80 -6.67 -5.25
N ILE A 550 16.01 -7.49 -4.54
CA ILE A 550 14.56 -7.38 -4.49
C ILE A 550 14.20 -6.18 -3.63
N VAL A 551 13.28 -5.36 -4.12
CA VAL A 551 12.76 -4.17 -3.47
C VAL A 551 11.33 -4.45 -3.06
N PHE A 552 10.96 -4.14 -1.83
CA PHE A 552 9.58 -4.21 -1.38
C PHE A 552 9.31 -3.16 -0.31
N GLU A 553 8.05 -2.78 -0.22
CA GLU A 553 7.56 -1.85 0.81
C GLU A 553 7.12 -2.60 2.06
N ALA A 554 7.60 -2.21 3.23
CA ALA A 554 7.20 -2.79 4.51
C ALA A 554 7.03 -1.72 5.58
N LYS A 555 6.15 -1.98 6.55
CA LYS A 555 6.00 -1.11 7.72
C LYS A 555 6.87 -1.67 8.85
N ASP A 556 7.82 -0.88 9.34
CA ASP A 556 8.67 -1.31 10.47
C ASP A 556 7.91 -1.34 11.81
N SER A 557 6.81 -0.58 11.91
CA SER A 557 5.95 -0.55 13.10
C SER A 557 4.48 -0.35 12.74
N LEU A 558 3.58 -0.95 13.53
CA LEU A 558 2.12 -0.81 13.38
C LEU A 558 1.64 0.65 13.52
N PHE A 559 2.45 1.52 14.10
CA PHE A 559 2.14 2.93 14.35
C PHE A 559 2.85 3.90 13.37
N GLN A 560 3.71 3.40 12.48
CA GLN A 560 4.38 4.26 11.50
C GLN A 560 3.43 4.57 10.34
N VAL A 561 3.29 5.87 10.04
CA VAL A 561 2.53 6.37 8.89
C VAL A 561 3.47 6.37 7.69
N GLY A 562 3.19 5.50 6.71
CA GLY A 562 4.02 5.30 5.52
C GLY A 562 4.65 3.91 5.45
N ASN A 563 5.06 3.50 4.26
CA ASN A 563 5.80 2.26 4.04
C ASN A 563 7.29 2.60 3.86
N THR A 564 8.18 1.84 4.50
CA THR A 564 9.62 1.92 4.26
C THR A 564 10.01 0.99 3.12
N THR A 565 10.82 1.45 2.19
CA THR A 565 11.38 0.60 1.12
C THR A 565 12.54 -0.23 1.68
N LYS A 566 12.37 -1.55 1.73
CA LYS A 566 13.43 -2.49 2.12
C LYS A 566 14.02 -3.17 0.89
N LYS A 567 15.33 -3.43 0.94
CA LYS A 567 16.08 -4.12 -0.12
C LYS A 567 16.73 -5.37 0.42
N ILE A 568 16.53 -6.50 -0.25
CA ILE A 568 17.05 -7.81 0.18
C ILE A 568 17.64 -8.59 -1.00
N PRO A 569 18.59 -9.50 -0.76
CA PRO A 569 19.09 -10.35 -1.82
C PRO A 569 17.98 -11.27 -2.37
N PRO A 570 17.96 -11.54 -3.69
CA PRO A 570 16.94 -12.38 -4.32
C PRO A 570 17.16 -13.85 -3.95
N ARG A 571 16.49 -14.32 -2.89
CA ARG A 571 16.60 -15.71 -2.42
C ARG A 571 15.23 -16.37 -2.39
N ILE A 572 15.17 -17.62 -2.84
CA ILE A 572 14.00 -18.49 -2.69
C ILE A 572 14.31 -19.61 -1.71
N ILE A 573 13.37 -19.88 -0.82
CA ILE A 573 13.42 -20.97 0.15
C ILE A 573 12.32 -21.97 -0.24
N ILE A 574 12.71 -23.23 -0.39
CA ILE A 574 11.81 -24.35 -0.64
C ILE A 574 12.01 -25.36 0.49
N ARG A 575 10.91 -25.79 1.11
CA ARG A 575 10.90 -26.76 2.21
C ARG A 575 9.96 -27.90 1.92
N VAL A 576 10.35 -29.10 2.34
CA VAL A 576 9.55 -30.33 2.28
C VAL A 576 9.12 -30.69 3.69
N TYR A 577 7.86 -31.05 3.84
CA TYR A 577 7.21 -31.38 5.12
C TYR A 577 6.46 -32.70 5.03
N ASP A 578 6.30 -33.36 6.19
CA ASP A 578 5.33 -34.44 6.42
C ASP A 578 4.05 -33.84 7.03
N ALA A 579 2.89 -34.10 6.42
CA ALA A 579 1.61 -33.59 6.89
C ALA A 579 1.01 -34.51 7.94
N ASP A 580 1.05 -34.10 9.20
CA ASP A 580 0.54 -34.89 10.31
C ASP A 580 -0.95 -34.59 10.57
N LEU A 581 -1.72 -35.62 10.95
CA LEU A 581 -3.15 -35.45 11.23
C LEU A 581 -3.43 -34.83 12.61
N PHE A 582 -2.57 -35.09 13.60
CA PHE A 582 -2.80 -34.74 15.01
C PHE A 582 -1.62 -34.01 15.70
N SER A 583 -0.48 -33.87 15.01
CA SER A 583 0.74 -33.18 15.48
C SER A 583 1.10 -32.01 14.54
N ALA A 584 2.12 -31.24 14.92
CA ALA A 584 2.68 -30.24 14.02
C ALA A 584 3.51 -30.94 12.94
N ASP A 585 3.34 -30.52 11.69
CA ASP A 585 4.02 -31.08 10.53
C ASP A 585 5.54 -31.17 10.70
N ASP A 586 6.09 -32.36 10.43
CA ASP A 586 7.51 -32.62 10.54
C ASP A 586 8.30 -31.99 9.38
N PHE A 587 9.35 -31.25 9.73
CA PHE A 587 10.23 -30.64 8.73
C PHE A 587 11.27 -31.67 8.23
N LEU A 588 11.22 -31.99 6.94
CA LEU A 588 12.05 -33.04 6.32
C LEU A 588 13.30 -32.48 5.65
N GLY A 589 13.22 -31.29 5.03
CA GLY A 589 14.41 -30.63 4.50
C GLY A 589 14.18 -29.30 3.79
N GLU A 590 15.26 -28.51 3.67
CA GLU A 590 15.27 -27.17 3.07
C GLU A 590 16.27 -27.06 1.90
N CYS A 591 15.87 -26.33 0.87
CA CYS A 591 16.73 -25.86 -0.21
C CYS A 591 16.60 -24.34 -0.29
N MET A 592 17.71 -23.63 -0.09
CA MET A 592 17.80 -22.18 -0.22
C MET A 592 18.65 -21.84 -1.44
N LEU A 593 18.08 -21.11 -2.40
CA LEU A 593 18.74 -20.75 -3.65
C LEU A 593 18.79 -19.23 -3.80
N ASN A 594 19.96 -18.71 -4.19
CA ASN A 594 20.13 -17.31 -4.60
C ASN A 594 19.87 -17.20 -6.11
N LEU A 595 18.92 -16.39 -6.55
CA LEU A 595 18.50 -16.31 -7.95
C LEU A 595 19.60 -15.78 -8.89
N ILE A 596 20.58 -15.03 -8.37
CA ILE A 596 21.74 -14.54 -9.14
C ILE A 596 22.81 -15.62 -9.34
N HIS A 597 22.90 -16.57 -8.40
CA HIS A 597 23.90 -17.63 -8.45
C HIS A 597 23.27 -18.97 -8.06
N VAL A 598 22.34 -19.43 -8.90
CA VAL A 598 21.64 -20.68 -8.69
C VAL A 598 22.57 -21.83 -9.08
N PRO A 599 22.92 -22.76 -8.16
CA PRO A 599 23.69 -23.94 -8.52
C PRO A 599 22.92 -24.80 -9.52
N LEU A 600 23.61 -25.25 -10.57
CA LEU A 600 22.99 -26.08 -11.61
C LEU A 600 22.47 -27.39 -11.00
N GLY A 601 21.17 -27.63 -11.14
CA GLY A 601 20.54 -28.87 -10.70
C GLY A 601 21.08 -30.09 -11.43
N ALA A 602 21.09 -31.24 -10.76
CA ALA A 602 21.50 -32.51 -11.37
C ALA A 602 20.46 -32.96 -12.40
N LYS A 603 20.92 -33.48 -13.55
CA LYS A 603 20.01 -34.02 -14.59
C LYS A 603 19.35 -35.35 -14.22
N THR A 604 19.88 -36.04 -13.22
CA THR A 604 19.45 -37.39 -12.81
C THR A 604 19.58 -37.54 -11.30
N LEU A 605 18.66 -38.26 -10.67
CA LEU A 605 18.63 -38.52 -9.23
C LEU A 605 19.97 -39.00 -8.63
N LYS A 606 20.71 -39.86 -9.35
CA LYS A 606 21.99 -40.42 -8.90
C LYS A 606 23.13 -39.39 -8.78
N LYS A 607 23.05 -38.31 -9.57
CA LYS A 607 24.06 -37.24 -9.58
C LYS A 607 23.71 -36.10 -8.62
N CYS A 608 22.53 -36.15 -8.01
CA CYS A 608 22.09 -35.17 -7.04
C CYS A 608 22.71 -35.49 -5.67
N THR A 609 23.71 -34.72 -5.25
CA THR A 609 24.41 -34.88 -3.97
C THR A 609 24.43 -33.56 -3.22
N ALA A 610 24.59 -33.59 -1.90
CA ALA A 610 24.63 -32.39 -1.05
C ALA A 610 25.67 -31.34 -1.49
N GLY A 611 26.75 -31.77 -2.16
CA GLY A 611 27.80 -30.90 -2.68
C GLY A 611 27.30 -29.83 -3.67
N ILE A 612 26.14 -30.03 -4.32
CA ILE A 612 25.54 -29.03 -5.21
C ILE A 612 25.19 -27.73 -4.47
N LEU A 613 24.76 -27.82 -3.21
CA LEU A 613 24.40 -26.65 -2.38
C LEU A 613 25.52 -26.23 -1.44
N LEU A 614 26.35 -27.16 -0.98
CA LEU A 614 27.35 -26.92 0.06
C LEU A 614 28.73 -26.53 -0.50
N ASP A 615 29.05 -26.89 -1.74
CA ASP A 615 30.35 -26.54 -2.34
C ASP A 615 30.28 -25.13 -2.97
N PRO A 616 31.02 -24.13 -2.42
CA PRO A 616 31.05 -22.78 -2.99
C PRO A 616 31.70 -22.73 -4.38
N LYS A 617 32.44 -23.76 -4.80
CA LYS A 617 33.06 -23.84 -6.14
C LYS A 617 32.13 -24.45 -7.19
N HIS A 618 30.95 -24.91 -6.80
CA HIS A 618 30.01 -25.49 -7.75
C HIS A 618 29.55 -24.42 -8.74
N LYS A 619 29.48 -24.78 -10.02
CA LYS A 619 29.06 -23.84 -11.07
C LYS A 619 27.62 -23.39 -10.82
N GLY A 620 27.45 -22.08 -10.64
CA GLY A 620 26.14 -21.42 -10.62
C GLY A 620 25.83 -20.74 -11.94
N THR A 621 24.55 -20.40 -12.12
CA THR A 621 24.08 -19.53 -13.19
C THR A 621 23.19 -18.44 -12.61
N ASP A 622 23.19 -17.30 -13.28
CA ASP A 622 22.23 -16.23 -13.02
C ASP A 622 20.91 -16.54 -13.73
N LEU A 623 19.82 -16.57 -12.97
CA LEU A 623 18.47 -16.80 -13.48
C LEU A 623 17.91 -15.58 -14.21
N PHE A 624 18.43 -14.37 -13.94
CA PHE A 624 18.05 -13.14 -14.65
C PHE A 624 18.62 -13.11 -16.07
N LEU A 625 19.80 -13.70 -16.28
CA LEU A 625 20.38 -13.92 -17.62
C LEU A 625 19.80 -15.17 -18.29
N ASN A 626 19.79 -16.30 -17.59
CA ASN A 626 19.26 -17.57 -18.07
C ASN A 626 17.86 -17.80 -17.50
N LYS A 627 16.85 -17.24 -18.18
CA LYS A 627 15.43 -17.20 -17.76
C LYS A 627 14.80 -18.54 -17.38
N ARG A 628 15.39 -19.69 -17.71
CA ARG A 628 14.87 -21.03 -17.39
C ARG A 628 15.94 -21.98 -16.88
N LEU A 629 15.62 -22.72 -15.82
CA LEU A 629 16.48 -23.72 -15.21
C LEU A 629 15.65 -24.90 -14.71
N ALA A 630 16.03 -26.13 -15.04
CA ALA A 630 15.36 -27.33 -14.54
C ALA A 630 16.38 -28.37 -14.06
N GLY A 631 16.03 -29.12 -13.02
CA GLY A 631 16.89 -30.19 -12.52
C GLY A 631 16.48 -30.69 -11.13
N TRP A 632 17.38 -31.48 -10.55
CA TRP A 632 17.26 -32.04 -9.21
C TRP A 632 18.17 -31.29 -8.24
N TRP A 633 17.60 -30.85 -7.12
CA TRP A 633 18.34 -30.25 -6.01
C TRP A 633 18.22 -31.11 -4.74
N PRO A 634 19.30 -31.27 -3.97
CA PRO A 634 19.25 -31.96 -2.69
C PRO A 634 18.55 -31.07 -1.65
N MET A 635 17.78 -31.67 -0.75
CA MET A 635 17.18 -31.00 0.39
C MET A 635 18.05 -31.28 1.62
N ILE A 636 18.43 -30.23 2.35
CA ILE A 636 19.24 -30.37 3.56
C ILE A 636 18.31 -30.60 4.75
N ALA A 637 18.50 -31.73 5.43
CA ALA A 637 17.73 -32.08 6.63
C ALA A 637 18.07 -31.16 7.81
N PRO A 638 17.14 -30.97 8.77
CA PRO A 638 17.45 -30.28 10.01
C PRO A 638 18.55 -31.02 10.79
N LEU A 639 19.52 -30.26 11.31
CA LEU A 639 20.53 -30.81 12.21
C LEU A 639 19.87 -31.23 13.54
N LYS A 640 20.03 -32.50 13.94
CA LYS A 640 19.54 -32.98 15.24
C LYS A 640 20.44 -32.45 16.36
N LEU A 641 19.86 -32.22 17.54
CA LEU A 641 20.57 -31.64 18.69
C LEU A 641 21.76 -32.55 19.09
N GLY A 642 22.99 -32.06 18.88
CA GLY A 642 24.24 -32.80 19.15
C GLY A 642 25.08 -33.16 17.91
N GLU A 643 24.59 -32.91 16.69
CA GLU A 643 25.36 -33.12 15.45
C GLU A 643 26.10 -31.84 14.98
N ILE A 644 27.33 -32.00 14.49
CA ILE A 644 28.17 -30.91 13.96
C ILE A 644 27.68 -30.53 12.56
N ARG A 645 27.61 -29.21 12.26
CA ARG A 645 27.18 -28.62 10.97
C ARG A 645 27.85 -29.23 9.72
N ASP A 646 29.05 -29.80 9.85
CA ASP A 646 29.83 -30.36 8.74
C ASP A 646 29.30 -31.69 8.19
N LYS A 647 28.30 -32.31 8.84
CA LYS A 647 27.55 -33.47 8.32
C LYS A 647 26.13 -33.07 7.94
N ALA A 648 25.97 -32.14 7.02
CA ALA A 648 24.67 -31.85 6.43
C ALA A 648 24.11 -33.13 5.75
N LEU A 649 23.07 -33.71 6.35
CA LEU A 649 22.38 -34.89 5.85
C LEU A 649 21.41 -34.48 4.74
N VAL A 650 21.31 -35.31 3.69
CA VAL A 650 20.32 -35.11 2.61
C VAL A 650 18.99 -35.67 3.10
N GLY A 651 18.01 -34.80 3.38
CA GLY A 651 16.65 -35.16 3.82
C GLY A 651 15.69 -35.47 2.68
N GLY A 652 16.18 -35.45 1.44
CA GLY A 652 15.42 -35.74 0.23
C GLY A 652 16.01 -35.06 -0.99
N LYS A 653 15.39 -35.28 -2.15
CA LYS A 653 15.73 -34.64 -3.43
C LYS A 653 14.45 -34.07 -4.05
N LEU A 654 14.56 -32.89 -4.64
CA LEU A 654 13.46 -32.16 -5.24
C LEU A 654 13.74 -31.90 -6.72
N GLU A 655 12.79 -32.27 -7.57
CA GLU A 655 12.77 -31.92 -8.99
C GLU A 655 11.92 -30.66 -9.20
N ALA A 656 12.57 -29.61 -9.69
CA ALA A 656 11.94 -28.33 -9.93
C ALA A 656 12.33 -27.72 -11.28
N GLU A 657 11.47 -26.84 -11.79
CA GLU A 657 11.75 -25.99 -12.93
C GLU A 657 11.47 -24.53 -12.56
N PHE A 658 12.48 -23.68 -12.69
CA PHE A 658 12.41 -22.24 -12.48
C PHE A 658 12.30 -21.55 -13.84
N SER A 659 11.34 -20.64 -13.99
CA SER A 659 11.22 -19.74 -15.13
C SER A 659 11.02 -18.33 -14.61
N LEU A 660 11.95 -17.44 -14.91
CA LEU A 660 11.88 -16.02 -14.56
C LEU A 660 11.54 -15.20 -15.79
N VAL A 661 10.47 -14.40 -15.68
CA VAL A 661 9.99 -13.52 -16.76
C VAL A 661 9.69 -12.14 -16.19
N THR A 662 9.78 -11.10 -17.02
CA THR A 662 9.32 -9.76 -16.62
C THR A 662 7.80 -9.73 -16.54
N ALA A 663 7.22 -8.76 -15.82
CA ALA A 663 5.77 -8.59 -15.76
C ALA A 663 5.13 -8.44 -17.15
N GLU A 664 5.77 -7.68 -18.06
CA GLU A 664 5.31 -7.53 -19.44
C GLU A 664 5.29 -8.85 -20.23
N GLU A 665 6.29 -9.71 -20.01
CA GLU A 665 6.34 -11.05 -20.62
C GLU A 665 5.29 -11.99 -20.01
N ALA A 666 5.03 -11.82 -18.71
CA ALA A 666 4.02 -12.58 -17.99
C ALA A 666 2.59 -12.27 -18.45
N GLU A 667 2.29 -10.99 -18.74
CA GLU A 667 1.00 -10.57 -19.30
C GLU A 667 0.78 -11.12 -20.72
N LYS A 668 1.84 -11.14 -21.55
CA LYS A 668 1.76 -11.73 -22.91
C LYS A 668 1.55 -13.25 -22.88
N ASN A 669 2.18 -13.94 -21.93
CA ASN A 669 2.10 -15.39 -21.77
C ASN A 669 1.65 -15.76 -20.34
N PRO A 670 0.36 -15.59 -20.02
CA PRO A 670 -0.14 -15.82 -18.68
C PRO A 670 -0.14 -17.32 -18.35
N VAL A 671 0.10 -17.62 -17.09
CA VAL A 671 0.07 -18.98 -16.54
C VAL A 671 -0.81 -19.03 -15.30
N GLY A 672 -1.56 -20.11 -15.13
CA GLY A 672 -2.37 -20.35 -13.95
C GLY A 672 -1.53 -20.83 -12.77
N LYS A 673 -2.00 -20.50 -11.56
CA LYS A 673 -1.44 -21.00 -10.30
C LYS A 673 -1.76 -22.49 -10.17
N ALA A 674 -0.89 -23.24 -9.49
CA ALA A 674 -1.06 -24.68 -9.29
C ALA A 674 -1.18 -25.45 -10.62
N ARG A 675 -2.37 -26.00 -10.92
CA ARG A 675 -2.69 -26.75 -12.14
C ARG A 675 -3.74 -26.04 -13.00
N GLU A 676 -4.13 -24.82 -12.61
CA GLU A 676 -5.22 -24.10 -13.24
C GLU A 676 -4.82 -23.53 -14.60
N ALA A 677 -5.83 -23.17 -15.40
CA ALA A 677 -5.62 -22.39 -16.61
C ALA A 677 -5.24 -20.94 -16.24
N PRO A 678 -4.53 -20.19 -17.10
CA PRO A 678 -4.02 -20.56 -18.43
C PRO A 678 -2.80 -21.50 -18.41
N GLN A 679 -2.63 -22.31 -19.46
CA GLN A 679 -1.60 -23.38 -19.55
C GLN A 679 -1.62 -24.34 -18.34
N PRO A 680 -2.70 -25.12 -18.18
CA PRO A 680 -2.86 -26.03 -17.06
C PRO A 680 -1.80 -27.14 -17.09
N LEU A 681 -1.32 -27.52 -15.91
CA LEU A 681 -0.43 -28.67 -15.74
C LEU A 681 -1.26 -29.96 -15.69
N ALA A 682 -0.69 -31.04 -16.22
CA ALA A 682 -1.32 -32.36 -16.12
C ALA A 682 -1.41 -32.82 -14.67
N GLU A 683 -2.47 -33.55 -14.33
CA GLU A 683 -2.59 -34.16 -13.00
C GLU A 683 -1.41 -35.12 -12.73
N PRO A 684 -0.89 -35.17 -11.49
CA PRO A 684 0.21 -36.03 -11.15
C PRO A 684 -0.20 -37.50 -11.22
N ASN A 685 0.69 -38.35 -11.72
CA ASN A 685 0.48 -39.80 -11.75
C ASN A 685 0.67 -40.37 -10.34
N ARG A 686 -0.40 -40.43 -9.56
CA ARG A 686 -0.39 -40.94 -8.17
C ARG A 686 -0.97 -42.36 -8.08
N PRO A 687 -0.42 -43.24 -7.22
CA PRO A 687 -0.96 -44.58 -7.03
C PRO A 687 -2.37 -44.52 -6.44
N LYS A 688 -3.26 -45.47 -6.78
CA LYS A 688 -4.65 -45.50 -6.29
C LYS A 688 -4.79 -45.65 -4.77
N THR A 689 -3.70 -45.94 -4.07
CA THR A 689 -3.58 -46.06 -2.62
C THR A 689 -3.21 -44.75 -1.91
N SER A 690 -2.86 -43.69 -2.64
CA SER A 690 -2.56 -42.36 -2.07
C SER A 690 -3.86 -41.59 -1.82
N PHE A 691 -4.54 -41.88 -0.73
CA PHE A 691 -5.71 -41.12 -0.31
C PHE A 691 -5.82 -41.11 1.22
N LEU A 692 -6.43 -40.06 1.73
CA LEU A 692 -6.67 -39.91 3.16
C LEU A 692 -7.76 -40.90 3.61
N TRP A 693 -7.46 -41.72 4.60
CA TRP A 693 -8.28 -42.90 4.91
C TRP A 693 -9.70 -42.58 5.42
N PHE A 694 -9.93 -41.38 5.97
CA PHE A 694 -11.26 -40.98 6.47
C PHE A 694 -12.15 -40.29 5.43
N THR A 695 -11.57 -39.64 4.40
CA THR A 695 -12.37 -38.95 3.37
C THR A 695 -12.93 -39.91 2.32
N ALA A 696 -12.33 -41.10 2.19
CA ALA A 696 -12.77 -42.14 1.26
C ALA A 696 -12.98 -43.50 1.96
N PRO A 697 -13.98 -43.64 2.84
CA PRO A 697 -14.18 -44.83 3.67
C PRO A 697 -14.31 -46.13 2.87
N TRP A 698 -14.95 -46.07 1.69
CA TRP A 698 -15.09 -47.22 0.79
C TRP A 698 -13.76 -47.66 0.15
N LYS A 699 -12.87 -46.71 -0.15
CA LYS A 699 -11.52 -47.02 -0.67
C LYS A 699 -10.66 -47.61 0.45
N THR A 700 -10.76 -47.09 1.68
CA THR A 700 -10.08 -47.65 2.87
C THR A 700 -10.52 -49.08 3.14
N LEU A 701 -11.83 -49.33 3.10
CA LEU A 701 -12.38 -50.67 3.29
C LEU A 701 -11.82 -51.64 2.24
N ARG A 702 -11.80 -51.25 0.96
CA ARG A 702 -11.35 -52.12 -0.14
C ARG A 702 -9.82 -52.34 -0.17
N PHE A 703 -9.04 -51.27 -0.04
CA PHE A 703 -7.58 -51.33 -0.28
C PHE A 703 -6.76 -51.57 0.99
N VAL A 704 -7.27 -51.25 2.18
CA VAL A 704 -6.54 -51.37 3.45
C VAL A 704 -7.10 -52.51 4.29
N ILE A 705 -8.39 -52.44 4.65
CA ILE A 705 -9.00 -53.37 5.60
C ILE A 705 -9.25 -54.75 4.95
N TRP A 706 -9.89 -54.78 3.78
CA TRP A 706 -10.23 -56.02 3.08
C TRP A 706 -9.00 -56.73 2.49
N ARG A 707 -7.93 -55.99 2.16
CA ARG A 707 -6.68 -56.62 1.68
C ARG A 707 -5.99 -57.41 2.79
N ASN A 708 -5.94 -56.84 4.00
CA ASN A 708 -5.12 -57.39 5.09
C ASN A 708 -5.92 -58.28 6.06
N PHE A 709 -7.20 -57.98 6.30
CA PHE A 709 -8.03 -58.66 7.32
C PHE A 709 -9.19 -59.48 6.75
N LYS A 710 -9.20 -59.79 5.45
CA LYS A 710 -10.30 -60.50 4.77
C LYS A 710 -10.79 -61.73 5.55
N TRP A 711 -9.87 -62.61 5.89
CA TRP A 711 -10.19 -63.88 6.55
C TRP A 711 -10.58 -63.68 8.01
N THR A 712 -9.93 -62.75 8.71
CA THR A 712 -10.28 -62.41 10.10
C THR A 712 -11.69 -61.84 10.22
N ILE A 713 -12.08 -60.96 9.29
CA ILE A 713 -13.42 -60.37 9.24
C ILE A 713 -14.47 -61.43 8.91
N ILE A 714 -14.21 -62.27 7.91
CA ILE A 714 -15.11 -63.36 7.54
C ILE A 714 -15.32 -64.32 8.73
N THR A 715 -14.23 -64.74 9.39
CA THR A 715 -14.30 -65.61 10.57
C THR A 715 -15.05 -64.94 11.72
N GLY A 716 -14.83 -63.66 11.98
CA GLY A 716 -15.56 -62.89 13.00
C GLY A 716 -17.06 -62.83 12.74
N ILE A 717 -17.48 -62.65 11.47
CA ILE A 717 -18.89 -62.66 11.07
C ILE A 717 -19.52 -64.04 11.34
N PHE A 718 -18.84 -65.13 10.99
CA PHE A 718 -19.34 -66.48 11.27
C PHE A 718 -19.48 -66.76 12.77
N ILE A 719 -18.52 -66.33 13.59
CA ILE A 719 -18.59 -66.44 15.05
C ILE A 719 -19.78 -65.64 15.58
N PHE A 720 -19.96 -64.40 15.11
CA PHE A 720 -21.06 -63.53 15.54
C PHE A 720 -22.44 -64.11 15.20
N ILE A 721 -22.60 -64.66 13.99
CA ILE A 721 -23.83 -65.37 13.59
C ILE A 721 -24.05 -66.60 14.49
N GLY A 722 -23.00 -67.35 14.79
CA GLY A 722 -23.07 -68.49 15.71
C GLY A 722 -23.53 -68.08 17.11
N VAL A 723 -23.02 -66.98 17.66
CA VAL A 723 -23.42 -66.45 18.98
C VAL A 723 -24.89 -66.00 18.97
N ILE A 724 -25.32 -65.28 17.93
CA ILE A 724 -26.74 -64.88 17.79
C ILE A 724 -27.65 -66.12 17.72
N PHE A 725 -27.26 -67.14 16.97
CA PHE A 725 -28.02 -68.38 16.89
C PHE A 725 -28.17 -69.05 18.25
N VAL A 726 -27.10 -69.12 19.05
CA VAL A 726 -27.13 -69.65 20.42
C VAL A 726 -28.02 -68.81 21.33
N LEU A 727 -27.92 -67.48 21.27
CA LEU A 727 -28.76 -66.58 22.09
C LEU A 727 -30.25 -66.71 21.75
N LEU A 728 -30.60 -66.78 20.46
CA LEU A 728 -31.96 -67.01 20.00
C LEU A 728 -32.48 -68.39 20.41
N ALA A 729 -31.63 -69.42 20.32
CA ALA A 729 -31.97 -70.77 20.79
C ALA A 729 -32.29 -70.75 22.29
N VAL A 730 -31.41 -70.17 23.12
CA VAL A 730 -31.62 -70.05 24.58
C VAL A 730 -32.89 -69.26 24.91
N TRP A 731 -33.16 -68.18 24.19
CA TRP A 731 -34.37 -67.37 24.37
C TRP A 731 -35.65 -68.12 23.98
N SER A 732 -35.59 -69.05 23.01
CA SER A 732 -36.74 -69.85 22.57
C SER A 732 -37.07 -71.05 23.47
N ILE A 733 -36.13 -71.51 24.30
CA ILE A 733 -36.29 -72.70 25.16
C ILE A 733 -37.46 -72.58 26.17
N PRO A 734 -37.64 -71.47 26.92
CA PRO A 734 -38.72 -71.38 27.92
C PRO A 734 -40.12 -71.49 27.31
N GLY A 735 -40.33 -70.92 26.12
CA GLY A 735 -41.62 -70.94 25.44
C GLY A 735 -42.05 -72.34 25.00
N GLU A 736 -41.12 -73.12 24.45
CA GLU A 736 -41.43 -74.48 23.99
C GLU A 736 -41.52 -75.49 25.15
N LEU A 737 -40.75 -75.29 26.23
CA LEU A 737 -40.86 -76.11 27.45
C LEU A 737 -42.22 -75.91 28.14
N ILE A 738 -42.72 -74.67 28.21
CA ILE A 738 -44.04 -74.34 28.75
C ILE A 738 -45.15 -74.92 27.87
N ARG A 739 -44.97 -74.92 26.54
CA ARG A 739 -45.93 -75.51 25.59
C ARG A 739 -46.01 -77.04 25.76
N GLN A 740 -44.87 -77.72 25.90
CA GLN A 740 -44.84 -79.17 26.14
C GLN A 740 -45.38 -79.57 27.52
N LEU A 741 -45.04 -78.83 28.59
CA LEU A 741 -45.60 -79.03 29.92
C LEU A 741 -47.12 -78.75 29.96
N GLY A 742 -47.59 -77.71 29.27
CA GLY A 742 -49.00 -77.40 29.12
C GLY A 742 -49.78 -78.51 28.42
N THR A 743 -49.26 -79.06 27.32
CA THR A 743 -49.92 -80.18 26.63
C THR A 743 -49.96 -81.47 27.45
N LYS A 744 -48.96 -81.74 28.29
CA LYS A 744 -48.97 -82.91 29.20
C LYS A 744 -49.91 -82.74 30.39
N ILE A 745 -50.13 -81.51 30.87
CA ILE A 745 -51.05 -81.23 31.98
C ILE A 745 -52.51 -81.19 31.50
N PHE A 746 -52.78 -80.70 30.28
CA PHE A 746 -54.14 -80.61 29.74
C PHE A 746 -54.66 -81.88 29.03
N ASN A 747 -53.80 -82.81 28.62
CA ASN A 747 -54.23 -84.11 28.05
C ASN A 747 -54.50 -85.21 29.10
N ASN A 748 -54.42 -84.89 30.40
CA ASN A 748 -54.67 -85.85 31.49
C ASN A 748 -55.93 -85.50 32.30
N LYS A 749 -56.95 -84.94 31.64
CA LYS A 749 -58.29 -84.72 32.18
C LYS A 749 -59.34 -85.44 31.35
#